data_AF-A0AA37V4F6-F1
#
_entry.id   AF-A0AA37V4F6-F1
#
_cell.length_a   1.000
_cell.length_b   1.000
_cell.length_c   1.000
_cell.angle_alpha   90.00
_cell.angle_beta   90.00
_cell.angle_gamma   90.00
#
_symmetry.space_group_name_H-M   'P 1'
#
loop_
_entity.id
_entity.type
_entity.pdbx_description
1 polymer ?
#
loop_
_entity_poly.entity_id
_entity_poly.type
_entity_poly.pdbx_seq_one_letter_code
_entity_poly.pdbx_strand_id
1 'polypeptide(L)'
;MLPALPADLLARSPEEAARRIAHELLAQAAAARDRLADPQDMEALHDFRVAIRRLRSTERAYRDALRDSFGKKARRRLRKIARATSESRDLEVQVAWLDAQRGSLNSRHRPGAMWLRERWRERREDADADLAHEVGADFDRLYAVLAKALPVYWQKVRLDAPMAERRFAALLAARLREAAAELGERLSAVQGPEAVTQAHEARIAGKRVRYLLEPVLGLTESATPVVKRLRRLQDLLGELHDLDVLDVELTDALADAERTMSEAQAAARAAAEAAMAASLTAVADAPEAEAGEPAGNGAEAPAPEPERRQVDRRADPRDPRPGLLALARRARARRTVVYDTLASEWLGRDGAGLVASLDGVAASLEAETAARLAPVPMEIERKYLLRSLPHTLRGMPSVEIAQGWIPGTRLLERVREVRSGSDVRYYRTVKLGSGVARVEVEEETTAELFAVLWPTTRDRRVRKRRFAVAEGAATWEVDLFAGRDLVLAEIELPTADTVVEVPQWLAPYLVREVTDDPAYVNANLAQPESDAPPVASEPVRVRTRAPQVRTVLDERPRIAERAATPDAATAAADGAPADVPNQPAEVAARVGCRGSRHALDFARRDRRSCDMASPIAEHLAGRFAADANALRARADATRVAPKRGAGPNAQSLLTMANACDQVRALFADAQSDDAVRALLPTLGGLVAGARNEDERYVFAGAVARATQALDGDDEDDDESDDAGGPDDEDDDA
;
A
#
# COMPACT_ATOMS: atom_id res chain seq x y z
N MET A 1 -17.98 -13.03 -0.50
CA MET A 1 -16.96 -13.26 -1.55
C MET A 1 -17.18 -12.25 -2.66
N LEU A 2 -16.15 -11.90 -3.43
CA LEU A 2 -16.29 -11.04 -4.61
C LEU A 2 -16.83 -11.91 -5.76
N PRO A 3 -18.10 -11.76 -6.20
CA PRO A 3 -18.75 -12.73 -7.08
C PRO A 3 -18.27 -12.67 -8.55
N ALA A 4 -17.57 -11.60 -8.96
CA ALA A 4 -17.24 -11.33 -10.37
C ALA A 4 -15.75 -11.51 -10.74
N LEU A 5 -14.92 -12.10 -9.87
CA LEU A 5 -13.49 -12.28 -10.18
C LEU A 5 -13.27 -13.51 -11.07
N PRO A 6 -12.42 -13.42 -12.11
CA PRO A 6 -12.16 -14.54 -13.01
C PRO A 6 -11.35 -15.64 -12.30
N ALA A 7 -11.61 -16.90 -12.66
CA ALA A 7 -10.95 -18.07 -12.03
C ALA A 7 -9.42 -18.08 -12.21
N ASP A 8 -8.92 -17.42 -13.27
CA ASP A 8 -7.50 -17.30 -13.58
C ASP A 8 -6.83 -16.05 -13.00
N LEU A 9 -7.50 -15.30 -12.10
CA LEU A 9 -6.99 -14.03 -11.55
C LEU A 9 -5.56 -14.13 -10.99
N LEU A 10 -5.23 -15.24 -10.34
CA LEU A 10 -3.90 -15.51 -9.77
C LEU A 10 -2.80 -15.65 -10.84
N ALA A 11 -3.16 -16.08 -12.04
CA ALA A 11 -2.25 -16.25 -13.18
C ALA A 11 -2.07 -14.97 -14.01
N ARG A 12 -2.96 -13.98 -13.85
CA ARG A 12 -2.89 -12.68 -14.53
C ARG A 12 -1.77 -11.82 -13.96
N SER A 13 -1.48 -10.70 -14.60
CA SER A 13 -0.50 -9.76 -14.08
C SER A 13 -0.98 -9.06 -12.81
N PRO A 14 -0.06 -8.61 -11.95
CA PRO A 14 -0.38 -7.77 -10.80
C PRO A 14 -1.26 -6.57 -11.12
N GLU A 15 -0.95 -5.86 -12.22
CA GLU A 15 -1.67 -4.67 -12.67
C GLU A 15 -3.13 -4.97 -12.96
N GLU A 16 -3.39 -6.06 -13.68
CA GLU A 16 -4.72 -6.44 -14.09
C GLU A 16 -5.53 -6.95 -12.89
N ALA A 17 -4.94 -7.85 -12.11
CA ALA A 17 -5.62 -8.48 -10.99
C ALA A 17 -5.99 -7.47 -9.90
N ALA A 18 -5.07 -6.59 -9.52
CA ALA A 18 -5.32 -5.56 -8.52
C ALA A 18 -6.43 -4.58 -8.98
N ARG A 19 -6.47 -4.22 -10.27
CA ARG A 19 -7.52 -3.36 -10.84
C ARG A 19 -8.88 -4.03 -10.83
N ARG A 20 -8.97 -5.32 -11.19
CA ARG A 20 -10.23 -6.08 -11.14
C ARG A 20 -10.78 -6.15 -9.72
N ILE A 21 -9.92 -6.42 -8.72
CA ILE A 21 -10.31 -6.42 -7.30
C ILE A 21 -10.80 -5.02 -6.89
N ALA A 22 -10.05 -3.96 -7.21
CA ALA A 22 -10.43 -2.59 -6.87
C ALA A 22 -11.72 -2.15 -7.55
N HIS A 23 -11.94 -2.55 -8.80
CA HIS A 23 -13.15 -2.24 -9.58
C HIS A 23 -14.39 -2.90 -8.96
N GLU A 24 -14.29 -4.17 -8.58
CA GLU A 24 -15.39 -4.87 -7.92
C GLU A 24 -15.71 -4.25 -6.55
N LEU A 25 -14.69 -3.89 -5.76
CA LEU A 25 -14.89 -3.21 -4.48
C LEU A 25 -15.52 -1.82 -4.64
N LEU A 26 -15.17 -1.10 -5.71
CA LEU A 26 -15.79 0.17 -6.06
C LEU A 26 -17.26 -0.02 -6.46
N ALA A 27 -17.58 -1.07 -7.22
CA ALA A 27 -18.94 -1.41 -7.60
C ALA A 27 -19.80 -1.77 -6.38
N GLN A 28 -19.26 -2.52 -5.42
CA GLN A 28 -19.93 -2.81 -4.15
C GLN A 28 -20.19 -1.55 -3.33
N ALA A 29 -19.22 -0.63 -3.28
CA ALA A 29 -19.41 0.65 -2.62
C ALA A 29 -20.53 1.45 -3.32
N ALA A 30 -20.59 1.47 -4.65
CA ALA A 30 -21.67 2.15 -5.37
C ALA A 30 -23.04 1.54 -5.09
N ALA A 31 -23.17 0.21 -5.17
CA ALA A 31 -24.42 -0.48 -4.87
C ALA A 31 -24.89 -0.27 -3.43
N ALA A 32 -23.97 -0.26 -2.46
CA ALA A 32 -24.32 0.05 -1.07
C ALA A 32 -24.68 1.52 -0.86
N ARG A 33 -24.03 2.44 -1.59
CA ARG A 33 -24.34 3.87 -1.57
C ARG A 33 -25.76 4.13 -2.08
N ASP A 34 -26.19 3.45 -3.13
CA ASP A 34 -27.53 3.65 -3.68
C ASP A 34 -28.63 3.21 -2.70
N ARG A 35 -28.35 2.21 -1.86
CA ARG A 35 -29.23 1.77 -0.76
C ARG A 35 -29.29 2.74 0.41
N LEU A 36 -28.32 3.65 0.58
CA LEU A 36 -28.36 4.67 1.64
C LEU A 36 -29.55 5.63 1.51
N ALA A 37 -30.15 5.71 0.33
CA ALA A 37 -31.36 6.51 0.11
C ALA A 37 -32.62 5.91 0.77
N ASP A 38 -32.59 4.63 1.15
CA ASP A 38 -33.67 3.96 1.87
C ASP A 38 -33.44 4.03 3.39
N PRO A 39 -34.23 4.83 4.14
CA PRO A 39 -34.09 4.92 5.60
C PRO A 39 -34.44 3.61 6.34
N GLN A 40 -35.04 2.62 5.67
CA GLN A 40 -35.35 1.32 6.26
C GLN A 40 -34.20 0.30 6.09
N ASP A 41 -33.23 0.56 5.21
CA ASP A 41 -32.07 -0.31 5.04
C ASP A 41 -30.99 0.01 6.07
N MET A 42 -31.12 -0.63 7.24
CA MET A 42 -30.18 -0.51 8.34
C MET A 42 -28.79 -1.10 8.05
N GLU A 43 -28.61 -1.86 6.96
CA GLU A 43 -27.33 -2.49 6.59
C GLU A 43 -26.56 -1.70 5.50
N ALA A 44 -27.24 -0.84 4.74
CA ALA A 44 -26.63 -0.09 3.63
C ALA A 44 -25.36 0.67 4.04
N LEU A 45 -25.41 1.38 5.18
CA LEU A 45 -24.26 2.11 5.70
C LEU A 45 -23.12 1.20 6.13
N HIS A 46 -23.46 0.07 6.75
CA HIS A 46 -22.47 -0.93 7.12
C HIS A 46 -21.72 -1.44 5.89
N ASP A 47 -22.45 -1.84 4.85
CA ASP A 47 -21.88 -2.41 3.63
C ASP A 47 -21.07 -1.39 2.83
N PHE A 48 -21.56 -0.15 2.72
CA PHE A 48 -20.85 0.94 2.06
C PHE A 48 -19.47 1.15 2.70
N ARG A 49 -19.46 1.25 4.02
CA ARG A 49 -18.23 1.44 4.80
C ARG A 49 -17.28 0.25 4.69
N VAL A 50 -17.80 -0.98 4.70
CA VAL A 50 -16.99 -2.19 4.50
C VAL A 50 -16.32 -2.18 3.12
N ALA A 51 -17.06 -1.83 2.07
CA ALA A 51 -16.54 -1.73 0.71
C ALA A 51 -15.45 -0.63 0.59
N ILE A 52 -15.70 0.57 1.11
CA ILE A 52 -14.72 1.68 1.13
C ILE A 52 -13.43 1.29 1.86
N ARG A 53 -13.55 0.63 3.02
CA ARG A 53 -12.39 0.18 3.78
C ARG A 53 -11.58 -0.86 3.00
N ARG A 54 -12.24 -1.85 2.42
CA ARG A 54 -11.59 -2.87 1.59
C ARG A 54 -10.89 -2.24 0.40
N LEU A 55 -11.53 -1.31 -0.31
CA LEU A 55 -10.95 -0.58 -1.44
C LEU A 55 -9.66 0.16 -1.03
N ARG A 56 -9.69 0.83 0.13
CA ARG A 56 -8.50 1.53 0.66
C ARG A 56 -7.39 0.57 1.05
N SER A 57 -7.72 -0.58 1.61
CA SER A 57 -6.74 -1.62 1.95
C SER A 57 -6.13 -2.24 0.69
N THR A 58 -6.93 -2.50 -0.34
CA THR A 58 -6.47 -2.97 -1.66
C THR A 58 -5.56 -1.95 -2.34
N GLU A 59 -5.93 -0.66 -2.34
CA GLU A 59 -5.06 0.42 -2.87
C GLU A 59 -3.71 0.45 -2.17
N ARG A 60 -3.69 0.32 -0.84
CA ARG A 60 -2.45 0.34 -0.07
C ARG A 60 -1.59 -0.90 -0.34
N ALA A 61 -2.21 -2.08 -0.38
CA ALA A 61 -1.51 -3.35 -0.59
C ALA A 61 -0.88 -3.45 -1.98
N TYR A 62 -1.55 -2.93 -2.99
CA TYR A 62 -1.13 -3.00 -4.38
C TYR A 62 -0.82 -1.63 -4.97
N ARG A 63 -0.26 -0.72 -4.15
CA ARG A 63 0.01 0.68 -4.49
C ARG A 63 0.73 0.82 -5.82
N ASP A 64 1.75 0.00 -6.04
CA ASP A 64 2.59 0.06 -7.24
C ASP A 64 1.81 -0.40 -8.49
N ALA A 65 1.02 -1.48 -8.36
CA ALA A 65 0.18 -2.00 -9.44
C ALA A 65 -1.01 -1.09 -9.77
N LEU A 66 -1.45 -0.27 -8.81
CA LEU A 66 -2.60 0.64 -8.91
C LEU A 66 -2.21 2.12 -9.07
N ARG A 67 -0.90 2.42 -9.23
CA ARG A 67 -0.38 3.79 -9.19
C ARG A 67 -1.03 4.72 -10.22
N ASP A 68 -1.33 4.19 -11.42
CA ASP A 68 -1.91 4.94 -12.54
C ASP A 68 -3.42 5.12 -12.40
N SER A 69 -4.09 4.32 -11.56
CA SER A 69 -5.53 4.43 -11.31
C SER A 69 -5.84 5.34 -10.11
N PHE A 70 -4.96 5.41 -9.11
CA PHE A 70 -5.15 6.21 -7.91
C PHE A 70 -4.21 7.42 -7.85
N GLY A 71 -4.68 8.59 -8.31
CA GLY A 71 -3.95 9.85 -8.13
C GLY A 71 -3.95 10.36 -6.67
N LYS A 72 -3.11 11.36 -6.35
CA LYS A 72 -3.04 12.02 -5.02
C LYS A 72 -4.43 12.49 -4.54
N LYS A 73 -5.22 13.09 -5.45
CA LYS A 73 -6.59 13.57 -5.16
C LYS A 73 -7.57 12.42 -4.84
N ALA A 74 -7.54 11.32 -5.58
CA ALA A 74 -8.40 10.17 -5.34
C ALA A 74 -8.11 9.53 -3.97
N ARG A 75 -6.83 9.40 -3.60
CA ARG A 75 -6.41 8.90 -2.27
C ARG A 75 -6.88 9.81 -1.14
N ARG A 76 -6.75 11.14 -1.30
CA ARG A 76 -7.26 12.10 -0.30
C ARG A 76 -8.76 11.94 -0.10
N ARG A 77 -9.53 11.82 -1.20
CA ARG A 77 -10.98 11.69 -1.14
C ARG A 77 -11.42 10.35 -0.53
N LEU A 78 -10.80 9.24 -0.91
CA LEU A 78 -11.04 7.93 -0.30
C LEU A 78 -10.76 7.94 1.22
N ARG A 79 -9.71 8.65 1.67
CA ARG A 79 -9.45 8.84 3.10
C ARG A 79 -10.52 9.68 3.80
N LYS A 80 -11.01 10.75 3.15
CA LYS A 80 -12.07 11.59 3.71
C LYS A 80 -13.37 10.80 3.90
N ILE A 81 -13.83 10.09 2.87
CA ILE A 81 -15.03 9.24 2.92
C ILE A 81 -14.90 8.19 4.04
N ALA A 82 -13.74 7.51 4.13
CA ALA A 82 -13.52 6.51 5.17
C ALA A 82 -13.58 7.09 6.60
N ARG A 83 -13.18 8.35 6.81
CA ARG A 83 -13.25 9.04 8.10
C ARG A 83 -14.67 9.48 8.44
N ALA A 84 -15.42 10.01 7.47
CA ALA A 84 -16.81 10.39 7.70
C ALA A 84 -17.65 9.20 8.22
N THR A 85 -17.39 7.99 7.72
CA THR A 85 -18.12 6.77 8.13
C THR A 85 -17.67 6.12 9.45
N SER A 86 -16.65 6.63 10.16
CA SER A 86 -16.14 5.95 11.37
C SER A 86 -16.94 6.25 12.63
N GLU A 87 -17.29 7.51 12.89
CA GLU A 87 -17.92 7.91 14.16
C GLU A 87 -19.29 7.27 14.39
N SER A 88 -20.18 7.33 13.39
CA SER A 88 -21.50 6.68 13.43
C SER A 88 -21.40 5.19 13.80
N ARG A 89 -20.40 4.46 13.26
CA ARG A 89 -20.19 3.07 13.64
C ARG A 89 -19.76 2.90 15.09
N ASP A 90 -18.80 3.69 15.54
CA ASP A 90 -18.24 3.51 16.88
C ASP A 90 -19.35 3.71 17.92
N LEU A 91 -20.25 4.67 17.69
CA LEU A 91 -21.46 4.87 18.48
C LEU A 91 -22.47 3.70 18.38
N GLU A 92 -22.68 3.10 17.20
CA GLU A 92 -23.50 1.89 17.07
C GLU A 92 -23.00 0.73 17.94
N VAL A 93 -21.69 0.49 17.94
CA VAL A 93 -21.07 -0.59 18.72
C VAL A 93 -21.23 -0.32 20.22
N GLN A 94 -21.03 0.92 20.64
CA GLN A 94 -21.19 1.35 22.03
C GLN A 94 -22.65 1.20 22.52
N VAL A 95 -23.63 1.64 21.73
CA VAL A 95 -25.06 1.49 22.06
C VAL A 95 -25.44 0.01 22.18
N ALA A 96 -24.98 -0.84 21.25
CA ALA A 96 -25.24 -2.28 21.30
C ALA A 96 -24.63 -2.92 22.57
N TRP A 97 -23.41 -2.53 22.95
CA TRP A 97 -22.77 -3.00 24.18
C TRP A 97 -23.57 -2.59 25.42
N LEU A 98 -24.03 -1.34 25.49
CA LEU A 98 -24.82 -0.82 26.61
C LEU A 98 -26.17 -1.52 26.74
N ASP A 99 -26.82 -1.81 25.61
CA ASP A 99 -28.08 -2.54 25.59
C ASP A 99 -27.93 -3.98 26.11
N ALA A 100 -26.80 -4.64 25.82
CA ALA A 100 -26.48 -5.94 26.40
C ALA A 100 -26.30 -5.88 27.93
N GLN A 101 -25.95 -4.73 28.51
CA GLN A 101 -25.79 -4.59 29.96
C GLN A 101 -27.10 -4.42 30.73
N ARG A 102 -28.22 -4.09 30.05
CA ARG A 102 -29.50 -3.67 30.69
C ARG A 102 -29.98 -4.62 31.80
N GLY A 103 -29.89 -5.94 31.57
CA GLY A 103 -30.34 -6.96 32.53
C GLY A 103 -29.52 -7.01 33.83
N SER A 104 -28.31 -6.47 33.83
CA SER A 104 -27.38 -6.50 34.97
C SER A 104 -27.37 -5.23 35.82
N LEU A 105 -28.13 -4.20 35.42
CA LEU A 105 -28.15 -2.90 36.08
C LEU A 105 -29.28 -2.79 37.11
N ASN A 106 -28.91 -2.53 38.37
CA ASN A 106 -29.86 -2.25 39.46
C ASN A 106 -30.46 -0.83 39.33
N SER A 107 -31.44 -0.52 40.18
CA SER A 107 -32.14 0.78 40.17
C SER A 107 -31.22 2.00 40.34
N ARG A 108 -30.07 1.86 41.02
CA ARG A 108 -29.07 2.92 41.21
C ARG A 108 -28.19 3.13 39.99
N HIS A 109 -28.00 2.13 39.14
CA HIS A 109 -27.14 2.22 37.95
C HIS A 109 -27.89 2.65 36.68
N ARG A 110 -29.22 2.40 36.62
CA ARG A 110 -30.05 2.73 35.45
C ARG A 110 -29.99 4.20 35.00
N PRO A 111 -29.92 5.20 35.91
CA PRO A 111 -29.80 6.60 35.50
C PRO A 111 -28.56 6.87 34.64
N GLY A 112 -27.39 6.37 35.04
CA GLY A 112 -26.15 6.55 34.28
C GLY A 112 -26.18 5.89 32.90
N ALA A 113 -26.78 4.69 32.78
CA ALA A 113 -26.95 4.04 31.49
C ALA A 113 -27.92 4.78 30.57
N MET A 114 -29.02 5.33 31.10
CA MET A 114 -29.94 6.14 30.29
C MET A 114 -29.30 7.45 29.82
N TRP A 115 -28.56 8.12 30.71
CA TRP A 115 -27.83 9.34 30.40
C TRP A 115 -26.82 9.11 29.28
N LEU A 116 -26.01 8.05 29.38
CA LEU A 116 -25.02 7.70 28.37
C LEU A 116 -25.67 7.34 27.03
N ARG A 117 -26.79 6.62 27.05
CA ARG A 117 -27.53 6.24 25.85
C ARG A 117 -28.07 7.45 25.10
N GLU A 118 -28.60 8.44 25.83
CA GLU A 118 -29.13 9.66 25.20
C GLU A 118 -27.99 10.46 24.56
N ARG A 119 -26.88 10.64 25.30
CA ARG A 119 -25.67 11.29 24.78
C ARG A 119 -25.15 10.64 23.50
N TRP A 120 -25.05 9.31 23.46
CA TRP A 120 -24.59 8.61 22.25
C TRP A 120 -25.61 8.63 21.11
N ARG A 121 -26.91 8.71 21.41
CA ARG A 121 -27.94 8.87 20.37
C ARG A 121 -27.82 10.24 19.71
N GLU A 122 -27.74 11.31 20.49
CA GLU A 122 -27.59 12.68 19.99
C GLU A 122 -26.34 12.80 19.09
N ARG A 123 -25.18 12.34 19.57
CA ARG A 123 -23.93 12.33 18.76
C ARG A 123 -24.07 11.51 17.48
N ARG A 124 -24.83 10.43 17.50
CA ARG A 124 -25.04 9.59 16.32
C ARG A 124 -25.93 10.29 15.31
N GLU A 125 -27.00 10.95 15.76
CA GLU A 125 -27.89 11.73 14.89
C GLU A 125 -27.11 12.85 14.19
N ASP A 126 -26.22 13.54 14.92
CA ASP A 126 -25.31 14.54 14.36
C ASP A 126 -24.34 13.91 13.32
N ALA A 127 -23.68 12.81 13.68
CA ALA A 127 -22.76 12.11 12.79
C ALA A 127 -23.44 11.56 11.53
N ASP A 128 -24.66 11.05 11.65
CA ASP A 128 -25.46 10.53 10.53
C ASP A 128 -25.93 11.68 9.61
N ALA A 129 -26.24 12.85 10.16
CA ALA A 129 -26.59 14.05 9.38
C ALA A 129 -25.41 14.57 8.55
N ASP A 130 -24.22 14.63 9.15
CA ASP A 130 -22.99 15.05 8.45
C ASP A 130 -22.59 14.04 7.35
N LEU A 131 -22.79 12.75 7.63
CA LEU A 131 -22.44 11.66 6.73
C LEU A 131 -23.18 11.71 5.39
N ALA A 132 -24.49 11.96 5.43
CA ALA A 132 -25.33 11.97 4.22
C ALA A 132 -24.89 13.06 3.22
N HIS A 133 -24.47 14.22 3.73
CA HIS A 133 -24.01 15.33 2.90
C HIS A 133 -22.58 15.12 2.37
N GLU A 134 -21.65 14.68 3.23
CA GLU A 134 -20.25 14.53 2.86
C GLU A 134 -19.98 13.34 1.94
N VAL A 135 -20.64 12.20 2.18
CA VAL A 135 -20.37 10.96 1.47
C VAL A 135 -20.87 11.02 0.03
N GLY A 136 -22.04 11.60 -0.22
CA GLY A 136 -22.64 11.62 -1.56
C GLY A 136 -21.74 12.30 -2.60
N ALA A 137 -21.45 13.58 -2.40
CA ALA A 137 -20.71 14.38 -3.38
C ALA A 137 -19.24 13.93 -3.54
N ASP A 138 -18.59 13.51 -2.45
CA ASP A 138 -17.22 13.01 -2.53
C ASP A 138 -17.16 11.59 -3.11
N PHE A 139 -18.11 10.72 -2.80
CA PHE A 139 -18.14 9.40 -3.42
C PHE A 139 -18.40 9.50 -4.93
N ASP A 140 -19.35 10.31 -5.39
CA ASP A 140 -19.64 10.47 -6.82
C ASP A 140 -18.41 10.94 -7.60
N ARG A 141 -17.67 11.92 -7.06
CA ARG A 141 -16.40 12.38 -7.65
C ARG A 141 -15.31 11.31 -7.63
N LEU A 142 -15.24 10.50 -6.58
CA LEU A 142 -14.29 9.40 -6.50
C LEU A 142 -14.64 8.31 -7.53
N TYR A 143 -15.92 7.93 -7.60
CA TYR A 143 -16.45 6.93 -8.49
C TYR A 143 -16.21 7.32 -9.95
N ALA A 144 -16.55 8.55 -10.36
CA ALA A 144 -16.34 9.01 -11.73
C ALA A 144 -14.88 8.90 -12.19
N VAL A 145 -13.92 9.20 -11.30
CA VAL A 145 -12.48 9.07 -11.59
C VAL A 145 -12.07 7.61 -11.69
N LEU A 146 -12.40 6.79 -10.69
CA LEU A 146 -11.92 5.42 -10.61
C LEU A 146 -12.62 4.48 -11.60
N ALA A 147 -13.91 4.67 -11.86
CA ALA A 147 -14.67 3.90 -12.85
C ALA A 147 -14.11 4.06 -14.27
N LYS A 148 -13.51 5.23 -14.58
CA LYS A 148 -12.79 5.46 -15.85
C LYS A 148 -11.36 4.90 -15.82
N ALA A 149 -10.67 5.02 -14.69
CA ALA A 149 -9.23 4.73 -14.59
C ALA A 149 -8.88 3.26 -14.25
N LEU A 150 -9.82 2.48 -13.71
CA LEU A 150 -9.61 1.07 -13.39
C LEU A 150 -9.72 0.12 -14.60
N PRO A 151 -10.61 0.35 -15.59
CA PRO A 151 -10.71 -0.53 -16.75
C PRO A 151 -9.57 -0.38 -17.78
N VAL A 152 -8.88 0.78 -17.82
CA VAL A 152 -7.86 1.09 -18.84
C VAL A 152 -6.48 1.16 -18.20
N TYR A 153 -5.51 0.41 -18.73
CA TYR A 153 -4.13 0.45 -18.25
C TYR A 153 -3.11 0.10 -19.32
N TRP A 154 -1.90 0.61 -19.14
CA TRP A 154 -0.73 0.28 -19.96
C TRP A 154 0.18 -0.66 -19.18
N GLN A 155 0.63 -1.74 -19.81
CA GLN A 155 1.58 -2.66 -19.22
C GLN A 155 2.93 -2.58 -19.91
N LYS A 156 3.97 -2.24 -19.15
CA LYS A 156 5.35 -2.29 -19.62
C LYS A 156 5.89 -3.70 -19.41
N VAL A 157 5.95 -4.47 -20.50
CA VAL A 157 6.45 -5.85 -20.46
C VAL A 157 7.96 -5.86 -20.68
N ARG A 158 8.73 -6.18 -19.62
CA ARG A 158 10.16 -6.48 -19.70
C ARG A 158 10.33 -7.92 -20.19
N LEU A 159 10.88 -8.14 -21.38
CA LEU A 159 10.96 -9.47 -22.00
C LEU A 159 11.96 -10.42 -21.30
N ASP A 160 12.88 -9.89 -20.50
CA ASP A 160 13.97 -10.60 -19.83
C ASP A 160 13.65 -11.08 -18.40
N ALA A 161 12.56 -10.61 -17.79
CA ALA A 161 12.18 -11.01 -16.43
C ALA A 161 11.50 -12.40 -16.39
N PRO A 162 11.76 -13.26 -15.40
CA PRO A 162 11.08 -14.54 -15.24
C PRO A 162 9.54 -14.38 -15.26
N MET A 163 8.83 -15.23 -15.99
CA MET A 163 7.36 -15.16 -16.08
C MET A 163 6.66 -15.34 -14.71
N ALA A 164 7.31 -16.03 -13.77
CA ALA A 164 6.81 -16.21 -12.40
C ALA A 164 6.69 -14.89 -11.64
N GLU A 165 7.66 -13.99 -11.81
CA GLU A 165 7.69 -12.67 -11.16
C GLU A 165 6.62 -11.72 -11.75
N ARG A 166 6.03 -12.08 -12.89
CA ARG A 166 4.99 -11.28 -13.56
C ARG A 166 3.57 -11.68 -13.19
N ARG A 167 3.37 -12.64 -12.27
CA ARG A 167 2.03 -13.13 -11.90
C ARG A 167 1.54 -12.57 -10.58
N PHE A 168 0.24 -12.33 -10.50
CA PHE A 168 -0.39 -11.79 -9.31
C PHE A 168 -0.21 -12.70 -8.09
N ALA A 169 -0.22 -14.02 -8.27
CA ALA A 169 0.04 -14.97 -7.19
C ALA A 169 1.42 -14.77 -6.53
N ALA A 170 2.47 -14.51 -7.29
CA ALA A 170 3.81 -14.24 -6.74
C ALA A 170 3.84 -12.92 -5.96
N LEU A 171 3.24 -11.85 -6.49
CA LEU A 171 3.11 -10.58 -5.76
C LEU A 171 2.29 -10.78 -4.47
N LEU A 172 1.15 -11.48 -4.55
CA LEU A 172 0.29 -11.76 -3.41
C LEU A 172 1.03 -12.57 -2.34
N ALA A 173 1.79 -13.58 -2.72
CA ALA A 173 2.61 -14.37 -1.81
C ALA A 173 3.64 -13.50 -1.07
N ALA A 174 4.37 -12.64 -1.80
CA ALA A 174 5.31 -11.70 -1.20
C ALA A 174 4.63 -10.76 -0.18
N ARG A 175 3.52 -10.11 -0.57
CA ARG A 175 2.77 -9.21 0.33
C ARG A 175 2.14 -9.95 1.51
N LEU A 176 1.75 -11.21 1.33
CA LEU A 176 1.22 -12.04 2.40
C LEU A 176 2.29 -12.37 3.43
N ARG A 177 3.52 -12.69 3.01
CA ARG A 177 4.65 -12.91 3.92
C ARG A 177 5.03 -11.67 4.70
N GLU A 178 5.13 -10.52 4.02
CA GLU A 178 5.39 -9.23 4.67
C GLU A 178 4.32 -8.94 5.75
N ALA A 179 3.04 -9.11 5.41
CA ALA A 179 1.94 -8.88 6.34
C ALA A 179 1.87 -9.91 7.48
N ALA A 180 2.25 -11.17 7.22
CA ALA A 180 2.30 -12.23 8.21
C ALA A 180 3.45 -12.01 9.21
N ALA A 181 4.62 -11.62 8.73
CA ALA A 181 5.76 -11.23 9.55
C ALA A 181 5.43 -10.03 10.43
N GLU A 182 4.84 -8.97 9.85
CA GLU A 182 4.35 -7.81 10.62
C GLU A 182 3.34 -8.24 11.69
N LEU A 183 2.38 -9.12 11.37
CA LEU A 183 1.42 -9.62 12.36
C LEU A 183 2.11 -10.37 13.50
N GLY A 184 3.08 -11.24 13.21
CA GLY A 184 3.84 -11.97 14.22
C GLY A 184 4.62 -11.05 15.15
N GLU A 185 5.28 -10.03 14.59
CA GLU A 185 6.01 -9.00 15.34
C GLU A 185 5.06 -8.21 16.26
N ARG A 186 3.94 -7.71 15.71
CA ARG A 186 2.97 -6.92 16.49
C ARG A 186 2.31 -7.73 17.60
N LEU A 187 2.00 -9.01 17.37
CA LEU A 187 1.48 -9.88 18.42
C LEU A 187 2.52 -10.08 19.53
N SER A 188 3.79 -10.28 19.18
CA SER A 188 4.87 -10.47 20.16
C SER A 188 5.14 -9.22 20.99
N ALA A 189 4.82 -8.04 20.47
CA ALA A 189 4.94 -6.76 21.17
C ALA A 189 3.82 -6.51 22.21
N VAL A 190 2.73 -7.30 22.21
CA VAL A 190 1.63 -7.14 23.18
C VAL A 190 2.06 -7.74 24.53
N GLN A 191 2.60 -6.91 25.41
CA GLN A 191 3.07 -7.33 26.73
C GLN A 191 2.21 -6.69 27.83
N GLY A 192 1.40 -7.50 28.49
CA GLY A 192 0.48 -7.06 29.54
C GLY A 192 -0.83 -6.45 29.03
N PRO A 193 -1.86 -6.37 29.88
CA PRO A 193 -3.15 -5.78 29.56
C PRO A 193 -3.06 -4.27 29.27
N GLU A 194 -2.01 -3.58 29.68
CA GLU A 194 -1.77 -2.15 29.45
C GLU A 194 -1.26 -1.83 28.03
N ALA A 195 -0.89 -2.83 27.23
CA ALA A 195 -0.35 -2.67 25.88
C ALA A 195 -1.43 -2.32 24.82
N VAL A 196 -2.22 -1.29 25.08
CA VAL A 196 -3.35 -0.82 24.24
C VAL A 196 -2.88 -0.52 22.82
N THR A 197 -1.81 0.25 22.67
CA THR A 197 -1.28 0.66 21.36
C THR A 197 -0.80 -0.55 20.57
N GLN A 198 -0.04 -1.44 21.19
CA GLN A 198 0.51 -2.64 20.53
C GLN A 198 -0.60 -3.61 20.13
N ALA A 199 -1.61 -3.82 20.99
CA ALA A 199 -2.78 -4.62 20.66
C ALA A 199 -3.58 -4.01 19.49
N HIS A 200 -3.71 -2.69 19.45
CA HIS A 200 -4.33 -1.98 18.33
C HIS A 200 -3.53 -2.13 17.03
N GLU A 201 -2.21 -2.05 17.07
CA GLU A 201 -1.34 -2.28 15.91
C GLU A 201 -1.44 -3.73 15.41
N ALA A 202 -1.46 -4.72 16.30
CA ALA A 202 -1.68 -6.13 15.96
C ALA A 202 -3.05 -6.33 15.28
N ARG A 203 -4.09 -5.65 15.77
CA ARG A 203 -5.42 -5.64 15.15
C ARG A 203 -5.37 -5.09 13.72
N ILE A 204 -4.62 -4.01 13.50
CA ILE A 204 -4.45 -3.43 12.17
C ILE A 204 -3.70 -4.41 11.25
N ALA A 205 -2.62 -5.03 11.72
CA ALA A 205 -1.86 -6.01 10.95
C ALA A 205 -2.73 -7.22 10.56
N GLY A 206 -3.51 -7.77 11.51
CA GLY A 206 -4.43 -8.87 11.24
C GLY A 206 -5.50 -8.52 10.20
N LYS A 207 -6.03 -7.29 10.23
CA LYS A 207 -6.93 -6.79 9.18
C LYS A 207 -6.25 -6.74 7.82
N ARG A 208 -4.98 -6.29 7.73
CA ARG A 208 -4.23 -6.25 6.46
C ARG A 208 -4.10 -7.65 5.85
N VAL A 209 -3.69 -8.64 6.65
CA VAL A 209 -3.61 -10.05 6.21
C VAL A 209 -4.96 -10.52 5.67
N ARG A 210 -6.05 -10.26 6.41
CA ARG A 210 -7.39 -10.68 5.99
C ARG A 210 -7.80 -10.03 4.67
N TYR A 211 -7.50 -8.75 4.46
CA TYR A 211 -7.85 -8.05 3.22
C TYR A 211 -7.02 -8.48 2.01
N LEU A 212 -5.84 -9.08 2.21
CA LEU A 212 -5.09 -9.74 1.13
C LEU A 212 -5.74 -11.07 0.72
N LEU A 213 -6.22 -11.85 1.70
CA LEU A 213 -6.76 -13.20 1.46
C LEU A 213 -8.24 -13.22 1.06
N GLU A 214 -9.08 -12.36 1.64
CA GLU A 214 -10.53 -12.36 1.39
C GLU A 214 -10.93 -12.27 -0.09
N PRO A 215 -10.28 -11.43 -0.92
CA PRO A 215 -10.57 -11.37 -2.36
C PRO A 215 -10.31 -12.67 -3.10
N VAL A 216 -9.35 -13.49 -2.63
CA VAL A 216 -8.87 -14.69 -3.33
C VAL A 216 -9.28 -15.99 -2.65
N LEU A 217 -10.12 -15.96 -1.61
CA LEU A 217 -10.55 -17.15 -0.86
C LEU A 217 -11.14 -18.26 -1.73
N GLY A 218 -11.81 -17.91 -2.83
CA GLY A 218 -12.37 -18.88 -3.79
C GLY A 218 -11.38 -19.42 -4.81
N LEU A 219 -10.14 -18.91 -4.81
CA LEU A 219 -9.09 -19.24 -5.77
C LEU A 219 -7.96 -20.08 -5.14
N THR A 220 -7.96 -20.23 -3.82
CA THR A 220 -6.96 -21.01 -3.09
C THR A 220 -7.62 -21.74 -1.91
N GLU A 221 -7.64 -23.07 -1.98
CA GLU A 221 -8.27 -23.92 -0.95
C GLU A 221 -7.57 -23.80 0.40
N SER A 222 -6.25 -23.60 0.39
CA SER A 222 -5.41 -23.50 1.60
C SER A 222 -5.69 -22.24 2.44
N ALA A 223 -6.24 -21.17 1.85
CA ALA A 223 -6.50 -19.92 2.56
C ALA A 223 -7.71 -19.97 3.50
N THR A 224 -8.73 -20.79 3.19
CA THR A 224 -10.00 -20.86 3.95
C THR A 224 -9.80 -21.19 5.44
N PRO A 225 -9.11 -22.27 5.83
CA PRO A 225 -8.89 -22.60 7.24
C PRO A 225 -8.06 -21.53 7.97
N VAL A 226 -7.10 -20.92 7.28
CA VAL A 226 -6.25 -19.85 7.86
C VAL A 226 -7.06 -18.59 8.12
N VAL A 227 -7.95 -18.19 7.20
CA VAL A 227 -8.85 -17.05 7.41
C VAL A 227 -9.83 -17.30 8.57
N LYS A 228 -10.30 -18.53 8.78
CA LYS A 228 -11.14 -18.86 9.95
C LYS A 228 -10.39 -18.62 11.26
N ARG A 229 -9.14 -19.08 11.37
CA ARG A 229 -8.28 -18.82 12.54
C ARG A 229 -8.02 -17.32 12.72
N LEU A 230 -7.71 -16.62 11.64
CA LEU A 230 -7.45 -15.18 11.64
C LEU A 230 -8.67 -14.35 12.07
N ARG A 231 -9.90 -14.79 11.74
CA ARG A 231 -11.13 -14.16 12.23
C ARG A 231 -11.25 -14.27 13.74
N ARG A 232 -11.04 -15.45 14.32
CA ARG A 232 -11.08 -15.66 15.77
C ARG A 232 -10.10 -14.75 16.52
N LEU A 233 -8.87 -14.61 16.01
CA LEU A 233 -7.90 -13.64 16.54
C LEU A 233 -8.42 -12.19 16.43
N GLN A 234 -8.98 -11.82 15.28
CA GLN A 234 -9.54 -10.48 15.05
C GLN A 234 -10.77 -10.18 15.92
N ASP A 235 -11.56 -11.18 16.28
CA ASP A 235 -12.72 -11.01 17.15
C ASP A 235 -12.25 -10.62 18.56
N LEU A 236 -11.23 -11.31 19.10
CA LEU A 236 -10.63 -10.97 20.40
C LEU A 236 -9.94 -9.60 20.39
N LEU A 237 -9.09 -9.33 19.38
CA LEU A 237 -8.43 -8.03 19.24
C LEU A 237 -9.44 -6.90 18.96
N GLY A 238 -10.53 -7.22 18.29
CA GLY A 238 -11.65 -6.32 18.02
C GLY A 238 -12.36 -5.93 19.31
N GLU A 239 -12.80 -6.93 20.07
CA GLU A 239 -13.46 -6.72 21.35
C GLU A 239 -12.56 -5.96 22.34
N LEU A 240 -11.26 -6.30 22.39
CA LEU A 240 -10.29 -5.59 23.25
C LEU A 240 -10.22 -4.11 22.90
N HIS A 241 -10.07 -3.79 21.61
CA HIS A 241 -10.03 -2.41 21.14
C HIS A 241 -11.34 -1.65 21.38
N ASP A 242 -12.49 -2.29 21.16
CA ASP A 242 -13.79 -1.68 21.38
C ASP A 242 -13.99 -1.35 22.88
N LEU A 243 -13.47 -2.20 23.79
CA LEU A 243 -13.44 -1.96 25.23
C LEU A 243 -12.45 -0.86 25.63
N ASP A 244 -11.30 -0.74 24.96
CA ASP A 244 -10.35 0.37 25.17
C ASP A 244 -11.00 1.72 24.82
N VAL A 245 -11.67 1.79 23.66
CA VAL A 245 -12.41 2.99 23.23
C VAL A 245 -13.54 3.31 24.21
N LEU A 246 -14.27 2.30 24.64
CA LEU A 246 -15.35 2.46 25.61
C LEU A 246 -14.86 2.96 26.98
N ASP A 247 -13.68 2.55 27.44
CA ASP A 247 -13.14 3.03 28.73
C ASP A 247 -12.80 4.52 28.70
N VAL A 248 -12.29 5.02 27.57
CA VAL A 248 -12.07 6.45 27.34
C VAL A 248 -13.40 7.20 27.35
N GLU A 249 -14.38 6.74 26.57
CA GLU A 249 -15.71 7.35 26.50
C GLU A 249 -16.44 7.37 27.86
N LEU A 250 -16.31 6.30 28.66
CA LEU A 250 -16.87 6.25 30.01
C LEU A 250 -16.15 7.18 30.99
N THR A 251 -14.85 7.38 30.80
CA THR A 251 -14.06 8.33 31.61
C THR A 251 -14.47 9.77 31.29
N ASP A 252 -14.62 10.11 30.02
CA ASP A 252 -15.08 11.43 29.58
C ASP A 252 -16.53 11.68 30.04
N ALA A 253 -17.41 10.68 29.91
CA ALA A 253 -18.77 10.74 30.42
C ALA A 253 -18.84 10.97 31.94
N LEU A 254 -17.93 10.37 32.71
CA LEU A 254 -17.84 10.59 34.16
C LEU A 254 -17.42 12.03 34.48
N ALA A 255 -16.41 12.56 33.78
CA ALA A 255 -15.97 13.94 33.95
C ALA A 255 -17.08 14.93 33.58
N ASP A 256 -17.84 14.68 32.51
CA ASP A 256 -18.98 15.49 32.09
C ASP A 256 -20.11 15.46 33.10
N ALA A 257 -20.43 14.27 33.63
CA ALA A 257 -21.41 14.11 34.69
C ALA A 257 -21.00 14.87 35.95
N GLU A 258 -19.73 14.82 36.34
CA GLU A 258 -19.21 15.58 37.48
C GLU A 258 -19.33 17.09 37.29
N ARG A 259 -18.97 17.60 36.10
CA ARG A 259 -19.12 19.02 35.75
C ARG A 259 -20.59 19.45 35.80
N THR A 260 -21.47 18.72 35.12
CA THR A 260 -22.91 19.01 35.07
C THR A 260 -23.52 19.01 36.47
N MET A 261 -23.12 18.06 37.33
CA MET A 261 -23.61 17.99 38.69
C MET A 261 -23.10 19.14 39.57
N SER A 262 -21.83 19.53 39.40
CA SER A 262 -21.23 20.67 40.10
C SER A 262 -21.95 21.99 39.73
N GLU A 263 -22.20 22.21 38.44
CA GLU A 263 -22.93 23.37 37.93
C GLU A 263 -24.37 23.41 38.46
N ALA A 264 -25.08 22.27 38.43
CA ALA A 264 -26.44 22.18 38.99
C ALA A 264 -26.47 22.47 40.50
N GLN A 265 -25.48 21.97 41.25
CA GLN A 265 -25.34 22.27 42.69
C GLN A 265 -25.05 23.74 42.96
N ALA A 266 -24.16 24.35 42.17
CA ALA A 266 -23.86 25.78 42.27
C ALA A 266 -25.08 26.65 41.94
N ALA A 267 -25.84 26.31 40.90
CA ALA A 267 -27.08 26.98 40.53
C ALA A 267 -28.16 26.85 41.62
N ALA A 268 -28.33 25.64 42.19
CA ALA A 268 -29.26 25.41 43.29
C ALA A 268 -28.88 26.21 44.55
N ARG A 269 -27.57 26.29 44.86
CA ARG A 269 -27.05 27.10 45.96
C ARG A 269 -27.31 28.59 45.72
N ALA A 270 -26.99 29.10 44.53
CA ALA A 270 -27.25 30.50 44.17
C ALA A 270 -28.74 30.86 44.24
N ALA A 271 -29.62 29.94 43.80
CA ALA A 271 -31.06 30.12 43.91
C ALA A 271 -31.54 30.14 45.37
N ALA A 272 -30.98 29.29 46.23
CA ALA A 272 -31.29 29.29 47.66
C ALA A 272 -30.78 30.56 48.36
N GLU A 273 -29.58 31.03 48.04
CA GLU A 273 -29.01 32.28 48.53
C GLU A 273 -29.85 33.49 48.08
N ALA A 274 -30.29 33.52 46.82
CA ALA A 274 -31.18 34.56 46.29
C ALA A 274 -32.57 34.56 46.97
N ALA A 275 -33.15 33.37 47.21
CA ALA A 275 -34.42 33.25 47.92
C ALA A 275 -34.31 33.71 49.39
N MET A 276 -33.20 33.39 50.06
CA MET A 276 -32.94 33.84 51.43
C MET A 276 -32.71 35.37 51.50
N ALA A 277 -31.98 35.94 50.54
CA ALA A 277 -31.78 37.39 50.43
C ALA A 277 -33.11 38.13 50.21
N ALA A 278 -33.95 37.64 49.30
CA ALA A 278 -35.29 38.19 49.04
C ALA A 278 -36.19 38.11 50.29
N SER A 279 -36.09 37.02 51.06
CA SER A 279 -36.84 36.86 52.30
C SER A 279 -36.37 37.82 53.41
N LEU A 280 -35.08 38.18 53.46
CA LEU A 280 -34.55 39.18 54.39
C LEU A 280 -34.92 40.61 54.00
N THR A 281 -35.03 40.92 52.70
CA THR A 281 -35.50 42.24 52.23
C THR A 281 -36.98 42.45 52.55
N ALA A 282 -37.81 41.40 52.41
CA ALA A 282 -39.22 41.45 52.77
C ALA A 282 -39.48 41.66 54.28
N VAL A 283 -38.53 41.33 55.16
CA VAL A 283 -38.61 41.58 56.60
C VAL A 283 -38.15 42.99 56.98
N ALA A 284 -37.30 43.63 56.16
CA ALA A 284 -36.82 45.00 56.38
C ALA A 284 -37.82 46.08 55.94
N ASP A 285 -38.76 45.76 55.04
CA ASP A 285 -39.83 46.67 54.58
C ASP A 285 -41.13 46.55 55.42
N ALA A 286 -41.11 45.85 56.56
CA ALA A 286 -42.26 45.80 57.47
C ALA A 286 -42.36 47.12 58.26
N PRO A 287 -43.49 47.85 58.21
CA PRO A 287 -43.64 49.10 58.97
C PRO A 287 -43.71 48.81 60.47
N GLU A 288 -43.00 49.62 61.28
CA GLU A 288 -43.13 49.64 62.74
C GLU A 288 -44.59 49.93 63.12
N ALA A 289 -45.25 48.93 63.73
CA ALA A 289 -46.57 49.10 64.33
C ALA A 289 -46.43 49.19 65.85
N GLU A 290 -46.96 50.30 66.39
CA GLU A 290 -46.98 50.66 67.80
C GLU A 290 -47.61 49.61 68.72
N ALA A 291 -47.19 49.69 69.99
CA ALA A 291 -47.60 48.87 71.11
C ALA A 291 -49.12 48.83 71.37
N GLY A 292 -49.64 47.63 71.67
CA GLY A 292 -50.95 47.40 72.24
C GLY A 292 -51.12 45.94 72.70
N GLU A 293 -51.20 45.73 74.01
CA GLU A 293 -51.44 44.45 74.70
C GLU A 293 -52.87 44.47 75.34
N PRO A 294 -53.45 43.33 75.80
CA PRO A 294 -53.88 42.16 75.03
C PRO A 294 -55.34 41.75 75.37
N ALA A 295 -56.00 40.93 74.52
CA ALA A 295 -57.21 40.21 74.94
C ALA A 295 -57.46 38.90 74.16
N GLY A 296 -57.38 37.78 74.86
CA GLY A 296 -58.49 36.83 75.00
C GLY A 296 -59.00 36.04 73.78
N ASN A 297 -58.33 34.90 73.52
CA ASN A 297 -58.88 33.55 73.33
C ASN A 297 -60.18 33.33 72.50
N GLY A 298 -60.03 32.55 71.41
CA GLY A 298 -60.93 31.41 71.16
C GLY A 298 -61.57 31.27 69.77
N ALA A 299 -61.22 30.16 69.11
CA ALA A 299 -61.97 29.42 68.08
C ALA A 299 -61.81 29.80 66.58
N GLU A 300 -60.65 29.39 66.05
CA GLU A 300 -60.51 28.39 64.98
C GLU A 300 -61.49 28.43 63.78
N ALA A 301 -61.01 28.99 62.66
CA ALA A 301 -61.46 28.68 61.30
C ALA A 301 -60.21 28.33 60.46
N PRO A 302 -60.21 27.25 59.65
CA PRO A 302 -59.00 26.79 59.00
C PRO A 302 -58.61 27.74 57.86
N ALA A 303 -57.39 28.26 57.92
CA ALA A 303 -56.76 28.94 56.81
C ALA A 303 -56.67 27.98 55.60
N PRO A 304 -56.85 28.46 54.36
CA PRO A 304 -56.66 27.62 53.18
C PRO A 304 -55.21 27.13 53.19
N GLU A 305 -55.02 25.81 53.18
CA GLU A 305 -53.71 25.21 52.92
C GLU A 305 -53.12 25.89 51.68
N PRO A 306 -51.86 26.37 51.70
CA PRO A 306 -51.21 26.74 50.46
C PRO A 306 -51.17 25.45 49.65
N GLU A 307 -51.97 25.40 48.58
CA GLU A 307 -51.88 24.36 47.57
C GLU A 307 -50.40 24.16 47.32
N ARG A 308 -49.89 23.01 47.78
CA ARG A 308 -48.58 22.52 47.39
C ARG A 308 -48.71 22.40 45.89
N ARG A 309 -48.29 23.44 45.16
CA ARG A 309 -48.00 23.36 43.74
C ARG A 309 -47.18 22.09 43.63
N GLN A 310 -47.79 21.05 43.09
CA GLN A 310 -47.09 19.91 42.56
C GLN A 310 -46.23 20.53 41.45
N VAL A 311 -45.04 20.97 41.84
CA VAL A 311 -43.93 21.09 40.93
C VAL A 311 -43.84 19.70 40.33
N ASP A 312 -44.24 19.60 39.08
CA ASP A 312 -44.17 18.39 38.28
C ASP A 312 -42.74 17.85 38.42
N ARG A 313 -42.57 16.80 39.22
CA ARG A 313 -41.28 16.13 39.52
C ARG A 313 -40.82 15.28 38.33
N ARG A 314 -40.95 15.80 37.12
CA ARG A 314 -40.44 15.17 35.91
C ARG A 314 -39.03 15.71 35.66
N ALA A 315 -38.06 14.86 36.01
CA ALA A 315 -36.61 15.06 35.96
C ALA A 315 -35.99 15.80 37.16
N ASP A 316 -35.99 15.15 38.33
CA ASP A 316 -34.74 15.13 39.11
C ASP A 316 -33.79 14.17 38.36
N PRO A 317 -32.72 14.64 37.68
CA PRO A 317 -31.78 13.76 37.03
C PRO A 317 -31.02 13.06 38.15
N ARG A 318 -31.52 11.89 38.57
CA ARG A 318 -30.80 11.03 39.49
C ARG A 318 -29.36 10.93 39.02
N ASP A 319 -28.43 11.28 39.91
CA ASP A 319 -27.00 11.30 39.67
C ASP A 319 -26.56 10.13 38.77
N PRO A 320 -26.02 10.41 37.55
CA PRO A 320 -25.63 9.37 36.61
C PRO A 320 -24.32 8.67 37.01
N ARG A 321 -23.50 9.29 37.89
CA ARG A 321 -22.15 8.82 38.22
C ARG A 321 -22.10 7.38 38.77
N PRO A 322 -22.98 6.93 39.69
CA PRO A 322 -22.97 5.54 40.15
C PRO A 322 -23.20 4.52 39.03
N GLY A 323 -24.03 4.87 38.04
CA GLY A 323 -24.26 4.02 36.87
C GLY A 323 -23.05 3.98 35.93
N LEU A 324 -22.48 5.14 35.64
CA LEU A 324 -21.28 5.26 34.80
C LEU A 324 -20.07 4.53 35.42
N LEU A 325 -19.84 4.67 36.73
CA LEU A 325 -18.81 3.92 37.46
C LEU A 325 -19.03 2.41 37.40
N ALA A 326 -20.29 1.96 37.50
CA ALA A 326 -20.62 0.55 37.41
C ALA A 326 -20.41 -0.02 36.00
N LEU A 327 -20.64 0.78 34.95
CA LEU A 327 -20.35 0.42 33.56
C LEU A 327 -18.84 0.40 33.30
N ALA A 328 -18.08 1.38 33.78
CA ALA A 328 -16.62 1.43 33.64
C ALA A 328 -15.94 0.22 34.29
N ARG A 329 -16.35 -0.14 35.51
CA ARG A 329 -15.85 -1.36 36.18
C ARG A 329 -16.14 -2.62 35.39
N ARG A 330 -17.31 -2.73 34.76
CA ARG A 330 -17.68 -3.87 33.91
C ARG A 330 -16.86 -3.93 32.63
N ALA A 331 -16.70 -2.79 31.95
CA ALA A 331 -15.88 -2.71 30.74
C ALA A 331 -14.44 -3.16 31.03
N ARG A 332 -13.83 -2.63 32.11
CA ARG A 332 -12.48 -3.01 32.56
C ARG A 332 -12.38 -4.48 32.95
N ALA A 333 -13.36 -5.03 33.67
CA ALA A 333 -13.37 -6.45 34.01
C ALA A 333 -13.47 -7.35 32.78
N ARG A 334 -14.34 -7.01 31.82
CA ARG A 334 -14.46 -7.75 30.56
C ARG A 334 -13.17 -7.66 29.74
N ARG A 335 -12.56 -6.49 29.70
CA ARG A 335 -11.30 -6.23 29.02
C ARG A 335 -10.18 -7.13 29.54
N THR A 336 -10.06 -7.29 30.86
CA THR A 336 -9.12 -8.25 31.47
C THR A 336 -9.37 -9.67 30.99
N VAL A 337 -10.63 -10.14 31.01
CA VAL A 337 -10.98 -11.50 30.54
C VAL A 337 -10.64 -11.71 29.07
N VAL A 338 -10.91 -10.72 28.22
CA VAL A 338 -10.58 -10.77 26.78
C VAL A 338 -9.07 -10.80 26.58
N TYR A 339 -8.32 -9.99 27.33
CA TYR A 339 -6.86 -10.00 27.30
C TYR A 339 -6.30 -11.36 27.74
N ASP A 340 -6.77 -11.94 28.84
CA ASP A 340 -6.28 -13.23 29.32
C ASP A 340 -6.54 -14.36 28.30
N THR A 341 -7.69 -14.29 27.61
CA THR A 341 -8.02 -15.20 26.51
C THR A 341 -7.05 -15.00 25.34
N LEU A 342 -6.82 -13.75 24.91
CA LEU A 342 -5.86 -13.42 23.87
C LEU A 342 -4.44 -13.89 24.22
N ALA A 343 -4.01 -13.68 25.46
CA ALA A 343 -2.69 -14.04 25.96
C ALA A 343 -2.47 -15.55 25.96
N SER A 344 -3.45 -16.31 26.48
CA SER A 344 -3.37 -17.77 26.54
C SER A 344 -3.43 -18.44 25.17
N GLU A 345 -4.20 -17.87 24.23
CA GLU A 345 -4.49 -18.50 22.94
C GLU A 345 -3.67 -17.97 21.76
N TRP A 346 -3.10 -16.76 21.82
CA TRP A 346 -2.54 -16.12 20.61
C TRP A 346 -1.19 -15.46 20.82
N LEU A 347 -0.85 -15.04 22.03
CA LEU A 347 0.46 -14.41 22.30
C LEU A 347 1.60 -15.44 22.49
N GLY A 348 1.32 -16.73 22.25
CA GLY A 348 2.27 -17.82 22.32
C GLY A 348 2.31 -18.68 21.05
N ARG A 349 2.37 -20.02 21.22
CA ARG A 349 2.57 -20.98 20.13
C ARG A 349 1.52 -20.91 19.02
N ASP A 350 0.28 -20.66 19.37
CA ASP A 350 -0.84 -20.64 18.41
C ASP A 350 -0.79 -19.42 17.47
N GLY A 351 -0.29 -18.27 17.95
CA GLY A 351 0.02 -17.10 17.12
C GLY A 351 1.15 -17.38 16.14
N ALA A 352 2.25 -17.97 16.61
CA ALA A 352 3.33 -18.43 15.74
C ALA A 352 2.85 -19.46 14.70
N GLY A 353 1.98 -20.38 15.11
CA GLY A 353 1.36 -21.36 14.22
C GLY A 353 0.40 -20.74 13.20
N LEU A 354 -0.20 -19.58 13.48
CA LEU A 354 -0.98 -18.83 12.49
C LEU A 354 -0.05 -18.22 11.43
N VAL A 355 1.05 -17.57 11.85
CA VAL A 355 2.05 -17.00 10.93
C VAL A 355 2.63 -18.08 10.02
N ALA A 356 3.03 -19.22 10.57
CA ALA A 356 3.51 -20.36 9.78
C ALA A 356 2.46 -20.89 8.79
N SER A 357 1.17 -20.87 9.15
CA SER A 357 0.10 -21.25 8.23
C SER A 357 -0.08 -20.24 7.09
N LEU A 358 0.12 -18.95 7.36
CA LEU A 358 0.10 -17.90 6.34
C LEU A 358 1.27 -18.04 5.36
N ASP A 359 2.46 -18.37 5.86
CA ASP A 359 3.61 -18.70 5.01
C ASP A 359 3.34 -19.94 4.15
N GLY A 360 2.65 -20.94 4.69
CA GLY A 360 2.19 -22.10 3.92
C GLY A 360 1.25 -21.73 2.77
N VAL A 361 0.32 -20.79 3.00
CA VAL A 361 -0.55 -20.26 1.93
C VAL A 361 0.28 -19.52 0.88
N ALA A 362 1.24 -18.69 1.29
CA ALA A 362 2.13 -17.99 0.37
C ALA A 362 2.95 -18.98 -0.50
N ALA A 363 3.50 -20.03 0.10
CA ALA A 363 4.23 -21.08 -0.60
C ALA A 363 3.33 -21.84 -1.60
N SER A 364 2.07 -22.11 -1.24
CA SER A 364 1.09 -22.73 -2.13
C SER A 364 0.81 -21.87 -3.37
N LEU A 365 0.67 -20.55 -3.21
CA LEU A 365 0.45 -19.62 -4.31
C LEU A 365 1.63 -19.60 -5.30
N GLU A 366 2.86 -19.69 -4.78
CA GLU A 366 4.07 -19.77 -5.60
C GLU A 366 4.23 -21.11 -6.30
N ALA A 367 3.93 -22.22 -5.62
CA ALA A 367 4.00 -23.56 -6.20
C ALA A 367 3.02 -23.73 -7.36
N GLU A 368 1.77 -23.28 -7.21
CA GLU A 368 0.80 -23.26 -8.32
C GLU A 368 1.25 -22.39 -9.49
N THR A 369 1.93 -21.29 -9.21
CA THR A 369 2.49 -20.40 -10.23
C THR A 369 3.59 -21.10 -11.01
N ALA A 370 4.54 -21.74 -10.32
CA ALA A 370 5.63 -22.48 -10.94
C ALA A 370 5.13 -23.67 -11.77
N ALA A 371 4.14 -24.43 -11.28
CA ALA A 371 3.56 -25.55 -12.02
C ALA A 371 2.88 -25.12 -13.34
N ARG A 372 2.20 -23.96 -13.34
CA ARG A 372 1.60 -23.35 -14.54
C ARG A 372 2.62 -22.66 -15.47
N LEU A 373 3.91 -22.69 -15.14
CA LEU A 373 5.02 -22.13 -15.93
C LEU A 373 5.98 -23.20 -16.44
N ALA A 374 5.53 -24.46 -16.49
CA ALA A 374 6.30 -25.53 -17.12
C ALA A 374 6.85 -25.01 -18.47
N PRO A 375 8.17 -25.16 -18.71
CA PRO A 375 8.83 -24.53 -19.85
C PRO A 375 8.12 -24.94 -21.15
N VAL A 376 7.82 -23.94 -21.99
CA VAL A 376 7.40 -24.19 -23.36
C VAL A 376 8.50 -25.05 -24.00
N PRO A 377 8.18 -26.20 -24.63
CA PRO A 377 9.18 -27.02 -25.27
C PRO A 377 9.94 -26.16 -26.28
N MET A 378 11.25 -26.09 -26.11
CA MET A 378 12.14 -25.45 -27.06
C MET A 378 12.21 -26.36 -28.29
N GLU A 379 11.67 -25.92 -29.41
CA GLU A 379 11.84 -26.63 -30.69
C GLU A 379 13.28 -26.43 -31.17
N ILE A 380 13.98 -27.54 -31.44
CA ILE A 380 15.33 -27.54 -31.99
C ILE A 380 15.23 -28.13 -33.39
N GLU A 381 15.48 -27.31 -34.40
CA GLU A 381 15.37 -27.70 -35.81
C GLU A 381 16.70 -27.53 -36.55
N ARG A 382 16.97 -28.39 -37.55
CA ARG A 382 18.04 -28.18 -38.55
C ARG A 382 17.46 -28.03 -39.95
N LYS A 383 18.08 -27.18 -40.77
CA LYS A 383 17.60 -26.82 -42.11
C LYS A 383 18.66 -27.09 -43.17
N TYR A 384 18.25 -27.65 -44.30
CA TYR A 384 19.12 -28.00 -45.41
C TYR A 384 18.61 -27.42 -46.71
N LEU A 385 19.49 -26.77 -47.46
CA LEU A 385 19.20 -26.30 -48.80
C LEU A 385 19.29 -27.46 -49.78
N LEU A 386 18.24 -27.64 -50.59
CA LEU A 386 18.20 -28.65 -51.65
C LEU A 386 18.31 -28.01 -53.03
N ARG A 387 18.95 -28.72 -53.96
CA ARG A 387 19.11 -28.27 -55.36
C ARG A 387 17.82 -28.36 -56.17
N SER A 388 16.89 -29.21 -55.77
CA SER A 388 15.58 -29.41 -56.39
C SER A 388 14.71 -30.30 -55.51
N LEU A 389 13.40 -30.35 -55.77
CA LEU A 389 12.49 -31.30 -55.11
C LEU A 389 12.89 -32.75 -55.46
N PRO A 390 13.13 -33.63 -54.46
CA PRO A 390 13.42 -35.03 -54.72
C PRO A 390 12.31 -35.71 -55.52
N HIS A 391 12.70 -36.52 -56.52
CA HIS A 391 11.75 -37.16 -57.42
C HIS A 391 10.76 -38.09 -56.70
N THR A 392 11.20 -38.71 -55.60
CA THR A 392 10.40 -39.58 -54.72
C THR A 392 9.21 -38.86 -54.10
N LEU A 393 9.27 -37.55 -53.92
CA LEU A 393 8.19 -36.75 -53.32
C LEU A 393 7.14 -36.30 -54.33
N ARG A 394 7.41 -36.48 -55.64
CA ARG A 394 6.45 -36.08 -56.68
C ARG A 394 5.20 -36.95 -56.59
N GLY A 395 4.06 -36.35 -56.30
CA GLY A 395 2.78 -37.04 -56.15
C GLY A 395 2.52 -37.61 -54.75
N MET A 396 3.42 -37.41 -53.79
CA MET A 396 3.15 -37.72 -52.39
C MET A 396 2.12 -36.76 -51.79
N PRO A 397 1.38 -37.18 -50.73
CA PRO A 397 0.56 -36.29 -49.94
C PRO A 397 1.38 -35.08 -49.46
N SER A 398 0.80 -33.90 -49.56
CA SER A 398 1.42 -32.66 -49.11
C SER A 398 0.35 -31.72 -48.60
N VAL A 399 0.77 -30.75 -47.79
CA VAL A 399 -0.09 -29.67 -47.33
C VAL A 399 0.34 -28.35 -47.96
N GLU A 400 -0.64 -27.54 -48.34
CA GLU A 400 -0.40 -26.18 -48.78
C GLU A 400 -0.49 -25.23 -47.59
N ILE A 401 0.56 -24.42 -47.41
CA ILE A 401 0.70 -23.51 -46.28
C ILE A 401 0.79 -22.09 -46.81
N ALA A 402 -0.13 -21.22 -46.40
CA ALA A 402 -0.05 -19.78 -46.59
C ALA A 402 0.20 -19.13 -45.22
N GLN A 403 1.28 -18.35 -45.10
CA GLN A 403 1.66 -17.72 -43.84
C GLN A 403 2.09 -16.27 -44.05
N GLY A 404 1.86 -15.45 -43.02
CA GLY A 404 2.23 -14.05 -43.03
C GLY A 404 2.59 -13.54 -41.64
N TRP A 405 3.53 -12.61 -41.58
CA TRP A 405 4.00 -12.00 -40.33
C TRP A 405 3.38 -10.63 -40.13
N ILE A 406 2.80 -10.41 -38.96
CA ILE A 406 2.22 -9.13 -38.57
C ILE A 406 3.37 -8.16 -38.20
N PRO A 407 3.36 -6.91 -38.68
CA PRO A 407 4.40 -5.93 -38.35
C PRO A 407 4.48 -5.62 -36.84
N GLY A 408 5.70 -5.58 -36.29
CA GLY A 408 5.99 -5.26 -34.89
C GLY A 408 7.50 -5.30 -34.59
N THR A 409 7.97 -4.51 -33.62
CA THR A 409 9.41 -4.36 -33.30
C THR A 409 9.90 -5.21 -32.13
N ARG A 410 8.99 -5.78 -31.32
CA ARG A 410 9.32 -6.59 -30.14
C ARG A 410 8.70 -7.99 -30.10
N LEU A 411 7.84 -8.31 -31.06
CA LEU A 411 7.12 -9.57 -31.18
C LEU A 411 6.95 -9.92 -32.66
N LEU A 412 7.35 -11.12 -33.07
CA LEU A 412 7.06 -11.62 -34.41
C LEU A 412 5.85 -12.54 -34.31
N GLU A 413 4.71 -12.03 -34.71
CA GLU A 413 3.46 -12.77 -34.75
C GLU A 413 3.19 -13.27 -36.16
N ARG A 414 2.81 -14.54 -36.28
CA ARG A 414 2.53 -15.22 -37.56
C ARG A 414 1.12 -15.76 -37.57
N VAL A 415 0.41 -15.56 -38.67
CA VAL A 415 -0.85 -16.26 -38.96
C VAL A 415 -0.64 -17.24 -40.10
N ARG A 416 -1.26 -18.43 -40.01
CA ARG A 416 -1.08 -19.53 -40.96
C ARG A 416 -2.42 -20.18 -41.33
N GLU A 417 -2.66 -20.38 -42.62
CA GLU A 417 -3.69 -21.27 -43.16
C GLU A 417 -3.00 -22.54 -43.68
N VAL A 418 -3.49 -23.71 -43.27
CA VAL A 418 -3.01 -25.03 -43.73
C VAL A 418 -4.15 -25.77 -44.41
N ARG A 419 -3.91 -26.26 -45.62
CA ARG A 419 -4.89 -27.03 -46.41
C ARG A 419 -4.36 -28.43 -46.70
N SER A 420 -5.15 -29.45 -46.34
CA SER A 420 -4.89 -30.86 -46.64
C SER A 420 -6.12 -31.49 -47.28
N GLY A 421 -6.12 -31.64 -48.62
CA GLY A 421 -7.32 -32.03 -49.36
C GLY A 421 -8.46 -31.03 -49.15
N SER A 422 -9.58 -31.46 -48.56
CA SER A 422 -10.72 -30.60 -48.21
C SER A 422 -10.67 -30.01 -46.79
N ASP A 423 -9.74 -30.44 -45.92
CA ASP A 423 -9.59 -29.91 -44.56
C ASP A 423 -8.78 -28.60 -44.58
N VAL A 424 -9.25 -27.59 -43.84
CA VAL A 424 -8.62 -26.26 -43.73
C VAL A 424 -8.55 -25.87 -42.26
N ARG A 425 -7.34 -25.60 -41.76
CA ARG A 425 -7.08 -25.17 -40.38
C ARG A 425 -6.32 -23.86 -40.34
N TYR A 426 -6.56 -23.08 -39.29
CA TYR A 426 -5.94 -21.78 -39.08
C TYR A 426 -5.15 -21.78 -37.77
N TYR A 427 -3.97 -21.17 -37.80
CA TYR A 427 -3.10 -21.08 -36.62
C TYR A 427 -2.58 -19.66 -36.42
N ARG A 428 -2.33 -19.32 -35.16
CA ARG A 428 -1.68 -18.10 -34.70
C ARG A 428 -0.46 -18.51 -33.89
N THR A 429 0.72 -17.99 -34.25
CA THR A 429 1.98 -18.29 -33.57
C THR A 429 2.66 -17.02 -33.07
N VAL A 430 3.19 -17.06 -31.85
CA VAL A 430 4.03 -16.01 -31.26
C VAL A 430 5.43 -16.57 -31.01
N LYS A 431 6.45 -15.96 -31.63
CA LYS A 431 7.86 -16.38 -31.46
C LYS A 431 8.63 -15.44 -30.55
N LEU A 432 9.37 -16.00 -29.59
CA LEU A 432 10.18 -15.29 -28.58
C LEU A 432 11.60 -15.89 -28.55
N GLY A 433 12.64 -15.06 -28.65
CA GLY A 433 14.06 -15.48 -28.62
C GLY A 433 14.83 -15.27 -29.94
N SER A 434 16.11 -15.67 -29.98
CA SER A 434 17.02 -15.52 -31.12
C SER A 434 17.97 -16.72 -31.27
N GLY A 435 18.37 -17.07 -32.50
CA GLY A 435 19.27 -18.20 -32.77
C GLY A 435 18.54 -19.56 -32.89
N VAL A 436 19.25 -20.66 -32.57
CA VAL A 436 18.82 -22.08 -32.63
C VAL A 436 17.79 -22.45 -31.55
N ALA A 437 17.72 -21.66 -30.47
CA ALA A 437 16.79 -21.86 -29.36
C ALA A 437 15.73 -20.75 -29.34
N ARG A 438 14.47 -21.10 -29.57
CA ARG A 438 13.33 -20.16 -29.54
C ARG A 438 12.15 -20.78 -28.81
N VAL A 439 11.38 -19.92 -28.15
CA VAL A 439 10.07 -20.26 -27.59
C VAL A 439 9.02 -19.90 -28.64
N GLU A 440 8.33 -20.91 -29.15
CA GLU A 440 7.21 -20.75 -30.08
C GLU A 440 5.93 -21.19 -29.38
N VAL A 441 4.92 -20.31 -29.38
CA VAL A 441 3.58 -20.64 -28.88
C VAL A 441 2.65 -20.65 -30.08
N GLU A 442 2.19 -21.84 -30.49
CA GLU A 442 1.26 -22.04 -31.59
C GLU A 442 -0.13 -22.44 -31.06
N GLU A 443 -1.15 -21.69 -31.47
CA GLU A 443 -2.55 -21.90 -31.08
C GLU A 443 -3.43 -22.00 -32.33
N GLU A 444 -4.42 -22.89 -32.32
CA GLU A 444 -5.45 -22.93 -33.35
C GLU A 444 -6.34 -21.67 -33.25
N THR A 445 -6.71 -21.09 -34.39
CA THR A 445 -7.50 -19.87 -34.47
C THR A 445 -8.70 -20.04 -35.40
N THR A 446 -9.58 -19.05 -35.47
CA THR A 446 -10.76 -19.09 -36.32
C THR A 446 -10.51 -18.51 -37.71
N ALA A 447 -11.31 -18.92 -38.69
CA ALA A 447 -11.26 -18.39 -40.06
C ALA A 447 -11.52 -16.87 -40.08
N GLU A 448 -12.42 -16.39 -39.22
CA GLU A 448 -12.78 -14.98 -39.10
C GLU A 448 -11.59 -14.15 -38.62
N LEU A 449 -10.89 -14.61 -37.56
CA LEU A 449 -9.73 -13.90 -37.03
C LEU A 449 -8.56 -13.91 -38.03
N PHE A 450 -8.32 -15.04 -38.70
CA PHE A 450 -7.34 -15.10 -39.80
C PHE A 450 -7.68 -14.09 -40.91
N ALA A 451 -8.95 -14.01 -41.35
CA ALA A 451 -9.37 -13.09 -42.40
C ALA A 451 -9.18 -11.61 -42.03
N VAL A 452 -9.34 -11.25 -40.75
CA VAL A 452 -9.08 -9.89 -40.24
C VAL A 452 -7.60 -9.58 -40.20
N LEU A 453 -6.75 -10.51 -39.76
CA LEU A 453 -5.32 -10.29 -39.60
C LEU A 453 -4.54 -10.41 -40.92
N TRP A 454 -4.98 -11.29 -41.82
CA TRP A 454 -4.27 -11.60 -43.06
C TRP A 454 -3.90 -10.35 -43.88
N PRO A 455 -4.79 -9.35 -44.12
CA PRO A 455 -4.44 -8.12 -44.85
C PRO A 455 -3.24 -7.36 -44.28
N THR A 456 -3.03 -7.38 -42.97
CA THR A 456 -1.91 -6.67 -42.31
C THR A 456 -0.55 -7.27 -42.62
N THR A 457 -0.51 -8.50 -43.13
CA THR A 457 0.72 -9.24 -43.46
C THR A 457 1.19 -9.03 -44.90
N ARG A 458 0.53 -8.16 -45.70
CA ARG A 458 0.68 -8.07 -47.16
C ARG A 458 2.13 -8.16 -47.67
N ASP A 459 3.04 -7.42 -47.04
CA ASP A 459 4.45 -7.30 -47.47
C ASP A 459 5.38 -8.30 -46.77
N ARG A 460 4.81 -9.27 -46.05
CA ARG A 460 5.50 -10.27 -45.26
C ARG A 460 4.80 -11.62 -45.40
N ARG A 461 4.75 -12.18 -46.61
CA ARG A 461 4.05 -13.45 -46.89
C ARG A 461 4.93 -14.51 -47.52
N VAL A 462 4.66 -15.75 -47.14
CA VAL A 462 5.23 -16.95 -47.76
C VAL A 462 4.09 -17.92 -48.08
N ARG A 463 4.13 -18.51 -49.27
CA ARG A 463 3.33 -19.68 -49.63
C ARG A 463 4.29 -20.83 -49.91
N LYS A 464 4.00 -22.01 -49.39
CA LYS A 464 4.83 -23.20 -49.61
C LYS A 464 3.98 -24.47 -49.61
N ARG A 465 4.50 -25.51 -50.26
CA ARG A 465 3.98 -26.87 -50.20
C ARG A 465 4.93 -27.73 -49.38
N ARG A 466 4.42 -28.36 -48.32
CA ARG A 466 5.21 -29.17 -47.39
C ARG A 466 4.93 -30.65 -47.57
N PHE A 467 5.99 -31.44 -47.74
CA PHE A 467 5.98 -32.90 -47.75
C PHE A 467 6.57 -33.41 -46.43
N ALA A 468 5.82 -34.19 -45.66
CA ALA A 468 6.31 -34.83 -44.45
C ALA A 468 6.68 -36.29 -44.75
N VAL A 469 7.93 -36.67 -44.48
CA VAL A 469 8.45 -38.01 -44.74
C VAL A 469 9.01 -38.58 -43.43
N ALA A 470 8.37 -39.63 -42.93
CA ALA A 470 8.87 -40.35 -41.77
C ALA A 470 10.04 -41.27 -42.17
N GLU A 471 11.19 -41.12 -41.50
CA GLU A 471 12.37 -41.96 -41.66
C GLU A 471 12.89 -42.35 -40.27
N GLY A 472 12.67 -43.61 -39.88
CA GLY A 472 12.97 -44.07 -38.52
C GLY A 472 12.14 -43.32 -37.46
N ALA A 473 12.83 -42.73 -36.48
CA ALA A 473 12.21 -41.95 -35.40
C ALA A 473 12.05 -40.46 -35.73
N ALA A 474 12.54 -40.01 -36.89
CA ALA A 474 12.50 -38.60 -37.29
C ALA A 474 11.51 -38.38 -38.43
N THR A 475 10.94 -37.17 -38.49
CA THR A 475 10.14 -36.71 -39.62
C THR A 475 10.88 -35.59 -40.33
N TRP A 476 11.12 -35.78 -41.62
CA TRP A 476 11.70 -34.77 -42.51
C TRP A 476 10.57 -33.98 -43.18
N GLU A 477 10.61 -32.66 -43.05
CA GLU A 477 9.69 -31.76 -43.71
C GLU A 477 10.38 -31.08 -44.89
N VAL A 478 9.97 -31.40 -46.12
CA VAL A 478 10.51 -30.80 -47.34
C VAL A 478 9.55 -29.73 -47.85
N ASP A 479 10.00 -28.47 -47.84
CA ASP A 479 9.25 -27.30 -48.25
C ASP A 479 9.64 -26.84 -49.66
N LEU A 480 8.66 -26.83 -50.56
CA LEU A 480 8.74 -26.18 -51.87
C LEU A 480 8.07 -24.80 -51.79
N PHE A 481 8.84 -23.73 -51.92
CA PHE A 481 8.32 -22.37 -51.80
C PHE A 481 7.66 -21.92 -53.10
N ALA A 482 6.43 -21.41 -53.03
CA ALA A 482 5.71 -20.89 -54.18
C ALA A 482 6.20 -19.47 -54.51
N GLY A 483 6.44 -19.21 -55.80
CA GLY A 483 6.98 -17.93 -56.28
C GLY A 483 8.49 -17.77 -56.08
N ARG A 484 9.19 -18.80 -55.58
CA ARG A 484 10.65 -18.83 -55.43
C ARG A 484 11.17 -20.19 -55.89
N ASP A 485 12.27 -20.23 -56.63
CA ASP A 485 12.96 -21.49 -56.92
C ASP A 485 13.80 -21.92 -55.72
N LEU A 486 13.11 -22.32 -54.64
CA LEU A 486 13.71 -22.66 -53.35
C LEU A 486 13.06 -23.91 -52.78
N VAL A 487 13.92 -24.87 -52.40
CA VAL A 487 13.52 -26.09 -51.69
C VAL A 487 14.36 -26.26 -50.44
N LEU A 488 13.70 -26.36 -49.29
CA LEU A 488 14.35 -26.60 -48.00
C LEU A 488 13.88 -27.91 -47.40
N ALA A 489 14.77 -28.61 -46.70
CA ALA A 489 14.41 -29.73 -45.83
C ALA A 489 14.66 -29.32 -44.37
N GLU A 490 13.67 -29.53 -43.50
CA GLU A 490 13.73 -29.27 -42.07
C GLU A 490 13.56 -30.60 -41.32
N ILE A 491 14.23 -30.75 -40.17
CA ILE A 491 14.08 -31.88 -39.25
C ILE A 491 14.08 -31.36 -37.82
N GLU A 492 13.09 -31.77 -37.03
CA GLU A 492 13.04 -31.53 -35.58
C GLU A 492 13.90 -32.55 -34.83
N LEU A 493 14.62 -32.06 -33.82
CA LEU A 493 15.58 -32.83 -33.03
C LEU A 493 15.28 -32.71 -31.53
N PRO A 494 15.52 -33.77 -30.74
CA PRO A 494 15.38 -33.70 -29.28
C PRO A 494 16.39 -32.76 -28.61
N THR A 495 17.60 -32.64 -29.17
CA THR A 495 18.69 -31.79 -28.65
C THR A 495 19.52 -31.21 -29.80
N ALA A 496 20.20 -30.08 -29.58
CA ALA A 496 21.04 -29.42 -30.59
C ALA A 496 22.21 -30.29 -31.07
N ASP A 497 22.72 -31.15 -30.18
CA ASP A 497 23.84 -32.07 -30.43
C ASP A 497 23.42 -33.39 -31.09
N THR A 498 22.12 -33.58 -31.38
CA THR A 498 21.65 -34.80 -32.06
C THR A 498 22.32 -34.92 -33.42
N VAL A 499 22.96 -36.07 -33.68
CA VAL A 499 23.58 -36.37 -34.98
C VAL A 499 22.47 -36.69 -35.98
N VAL A 500 22.43 -35.93 -37.09
CA VAL A 500 21.45 -36.12 -38.15
C VAL A 500 22.02 -37.00 -39.25
N GLU A 501 21.46 -38.19 -39.41
CA GLU A 501 21.76 -39.06 -40.56
C GLU A 501 20.88 -38.66 -41.74
N VAL A 502 21.49 -38.21 -42.83
CA VAL A 502 20.76 -37.77 -44.04
C VAL A 502 20.26 -39.01 -44.80
N PRO A 503 18.95 -39.15 -45.05
CA PRO A 503 18.40 -40.32 -45.74
C PRO A 503 18.92 -40.47 -47.18
N GLN A 504 19.00 -41.71 -47.65
CA GLN A 504 19.53 -42.01 -49.00
C GLN A 504 18.70 -41.35 -50.12
N TRP A 505 17.40 -41.14 -49.92
CA TRP A 505 16.53 -40.45 -50.88
C TRP A 505 16.76 -38.93 -50.93
N LEU A 506 17.28 -38.34 -49.85
CA LEU A 506 17.52 -36.89 -49.71
C LEU A 506 18.96 -36.50 -50.06
N ALA A 507 19.94 -37.35 -49.73
CA ALA A 507 21.37 -37.09 -49.94
C ALA A 507 21.74 -36.63 -51.37
N PRO A 508 21.15 -37.19 -52.46
CA PRO A 508 21.44 -36.74 -53.83
C PRO A 508 20.96 -35.33 -54.15
N TYR A 509 20.18 -34.68 -53.29
CA TYR A 509 19.61 -33.35 -53.48
C TYR A 509 20.21 -32.30 -52.54
N LEU A 510 20.84 -32.72 -51.45
CA LEU A 510 21.41 -31.85 -50.44
C LEU A 510 22.57 -31.01 -51.02
N VAL A 511 22.54 -29.71 -50.74
CA VAL A 511 23.60 -28.75 -51.10
C VAL A 511 24.45 -28.43 -49.88
N ARG A 512 23.83 -27.88 -48.83
CA ARG A 512 24.47 -27.54 -47.56
C ARG A 512 23.43 -27.36 -46.46
N GLU A 513 23.89 -27.38 -45.21
CA GLU A 513 23.11 -26.92 -44.07
C GLU A 513 23.00 -25.39 -44.06
N VAL A 514 21.81 -24.89 -43.72
CA VAL A 514 21.43 -23.46 -43.68
C VAL A 514 20.72 -23.09 -42.37
N THR A 515 20.83 -23.92 -41.32
CA THR A 515 20.15 -23.74 -40.02
C THR A 515 20.33 -22.33 -39.43
N ASP A 516 21.55 -21.81 -39.43
CA ASP A 516 21.89 -20.49 -38.88
C ASP A 516 21.93 -19.37 -39.92
N ASP A 517 21.59 -19.66 -41.18
CA ASP A 517 21.68 -18.69 -42.27
C ASP A 517 20.41 -17.82 -42.32
N PRO A 518 20.48 -16.52 -41.97
CA PRO A 518 19.29 -15.67 -41.90
C PRO A 518 18.56 -15.56 -43.24
N ALA A 519 19.25 -15.76 -44.36
CA ALA A 519 18.66 -15.67 -45.69
C ALA A 519 17.63 -16.78 -45.96
N TYR A 520 17.68 -17.88 -45.22
CA TYR A 520 16.77 -19.03 -45.36
C TYR A 520 15.73 -19.12 -44.23
N VAL A 521 15.66 -18.11 -43.37
CA VAL A 521 14.63 -18.01 -42.34
C VAL A 521 13.31 -17.57 -42.97
N ASN A 522 12.24 -18.32 -42.72
CA ASN A 522 10.89 -18.07 -43.25
C ASN A 522 10.41 -16.61 -43.12
N ALA A 523 10.72 -15.93 -42.01
CA ALA A 523 10.36 -14.53 -41.80
C ALA A 523 11.10 -13.55 -42.73
N ASN A 524 12.35 -13.85 -43.07
CA ASN A 524 13.15 -13.06 -44.02
C ASN A 524 12.77 -13.39 -45.46
N LEU A 525 12.51 -14.67 -45.75
CA LEU A 525 11.91 -15.11 -47.02
C LEU A 525 10.52 -14.52 -47.26
N ALA A 526 9.88 -13.92 -46.26
CA ALA A 526 8.59 -13.28 -46.41
C ALA A 526 8.67 -11.87 -47.02
N GLN A 527 9.86 -11.25 -47.01
CA GLN A 527 10.09 -9.91 -47.54
C GLN A 527 10.03 -9.90 -49.08
N PRO A 528 9.67 -8.76 -49.71
CA PRO A 528 9.64 -8.63 -51.16
C PRO A 528 11.02 -8.84 -51.80
N GLU A 529 11.04 -9.26 -53.06
CA GLU A 529 12.17 -9.86 -53.79
C GLU A 529 13.47 -9.04 -53.93
N SER A 530 13.53 -7.79 -53.46
CA SER A 530 14.74 -6.95 -53.62
C SER A 530 15.94 -7.43 -52.80
N ASP A 531 15.76 -8.33 -51.83
CA ASP A 531 16.81 -8.83 -50.92
C ASP A 531 16.89 -10.37 -50.83
N ALA A 532 16.34 -11.12 -51.79
CA ALA A 532 16.35 -12.59 -51.76
C ALA A 532 17.73 -13.19 -52.11
N PRO A 533 18.20 -14.25 -51.43
CA PRO A 533 19.49 -14.87 -51.74
C PRO A 533 19.50 -15.52 -53.14
N PRO A 534 20.61 -15.45 -53.88
CA PRO A 534 20.71 -16.05 -55.21
C PRO A 534 20.68 -17.59 -55.15
N VAL A 535 20.07 -18.20 -56.16
CA VAL A 535 20.05 -19.66 -56.38
C VAL A 535 21.47 -20.15 -56.66
N ALA A 536 21.88 -21.26 -56.04
CA ALA A 536 23.19 -21.86 -56.28
C ALA A 536 23.23 -22.59 -57.64
N SER A 537 23.98 -22.03 -58.59
CA SER A 537 24.42 -22.74 -59.80
C SER A 537 25.91 -23.14 -59.67
N GLU A 538 26.18 -24.44 -59.87
CA GLU A 538 27.48 -25.15 -59.91
C GLU A 538 28.04 -25.78 -58.61
N PRO A 539 28.70 -26.96 -58.72
CA PRO A 539 29.10 -27.77 -57.56
C PRO A 539 30.35 -27.20 -56.91
N VAL A 540 30.20 -26.59 -55.74
CA VAL A 540 31.32 -26.30 -54.84
C VAL A 540 31.82 -27.61 -54.26
N ARG A 541 33.08 -27.96 -54.50
CA ARG A 541 33.75 -29.08 -53.83
C ARG A 541 33.75 -28.85 -52.31
N VAL A 542 32.96 -29.64 -51.58
CA VAL A 542 32.99 -29.67 -50.12
C VAL A 542 34.32 -30.29 -49.69
N ARG A 543 35.22 -29.48 -49.11
CA ARG A 543 36.26 -29.99 -48.22
C ARG A 543 35.60 -30.24 -46.86
N THR A 544 35.38 -31.50 -46.51
CA THR A 544 35.10 -31.88 -45.13
C THR A 544 36.33 -31.56 -44.29
N ARG A 545 36.29 -30.49 -43.50
CA ARG A 545 37.20 -30.33 -42.36
C ARG A 545 36.64 -31.20 -41.25
N ALA A 546 37.40 -32.21 -40.82
CA ALA A 546 37.10 -32.93 -39.59
C ALA A 546 37.02 -31.94 -38.42
N PRO A 547 36.07 -32.09 -37.49
CA PRO A 547 35.99 -31.24 -36.31
C PRO A 547 37.28 -31.42 -35.49
N GLN A 548 38.04 -30.35 -35.32
CA GLN A 548 39.08 -30.33 -34.30
C GLN A 548 38.39 -30.17 -32.96
N VAL A 549 38.29 -31.27 -32.22
CA VAL A 549 38.01 -31.26 -30.79
C VAL A 549 39.15 -30.49 -30.12
N ARG A 550 38.85 -29.31 -29.59
CA ARG A 550 39.74 -28.65 -28.64
C ARG A 550 39.38 -29.19 -27.26
N THR A 551 40.06 -30.25 -26.85
CA THR A 551 40.06 -30.70 -25.46
C THR A 551 40.78 -29.62 -24.64
N VAL A 552 40.03 -28.80 -23.91
CA VAL A 552 40.58 -28.09 -22.75
C VAL A 552 40.31 -29.00 -21.57
N LEU A 553 41.28 -29.87 -21.26
CA LEU A 553 41.29 -30.60 -20.01
C LEU A 553 42.04 -29.76 -18.98
N ASP A 554 41.29 -29.45 -17.93
CA ASP A 554 41.59 -28.92 -16.61
C ASP A 554 43.01 -29.27 -16.10
N GLU A 555 43.86 -28.25 -15.87
CA GLU A 555 45.00 -28.35 -14.96
C GLU A 555 44.89 -27.27 -13.88
N ARG A 556 44.31 -27.70 -12.75
CA ARG A 556 44.42 -27.02 -11.45
C ARG A 556 45.89 -26.90 -11.04
N PRO A 557 46.37 -25.75 -10.55
CA PRO A 557 47.57 -25.73 -9.73
C PRO A 557 47.17 -25.86 -8.25
N ARG A 558 47.52 -26.99 -7.62
CA ARG A 558 47.63 -27.08 -6.16
C ARG A 558 49.07 -27.40 -5.75
N ILE A 559 49.71 -26.37 -5.19
CA ILE A 559 50.54 -26.34 -3.97
C ILE A 559 51.78 -27.25 -3.91
N ALA A 560 52.94 -26.62 -3.68
CA ALA A 560 54.01 -27.15 -2.82
C ALA A 560 54.55 -25.97 -1.98
N GLU A 561 54.19 -25.88 -0.70
CA GLU A 561 55.06 -26.28 0.42
C GLU A 561 56.44 -25.58 0.41
N ARG A 562 56.56 -24.52 1.22
CA ARG A 562 57.85 -24.09 1.79
C ARG A 562 57.89 -24.54 3.24
N ALA A 563 58.76 -25.50 3.51
CA ALA A 563 59.15 -25.93 4.84
C ALA A 563 59.94 -24.84 5.58
N ALA A 564 59.73 -24.79 6.89
CA ALA A 564 60.45 -23.96 7.84
C ALA A 564 61.88 -24.49 8.12
N THR A 565 62.77 -23.57 8.52
CA THR A 565 63.74 -23.60 9.65
C THR A 565 64.97 -22.69 9.33
N PRO A 566 65.82 -22.31 10.30
CA PRO A 566 65.67 -21.07 11.05
C PRO A 566 66.96 -20.20 11.03
N ASP A 567 66.95 -19.15 11.87
CA ASP A 567 68.11 -18.45 12.44
C ASP A 567 68.76 -17.21 11.76
N ALA A 568 69.09 -16.30 12.68
CA ALA A 568 70.18 -15.32 12.70
C ALA A 568 70.05 -13.99 11.94
N ALA A 569 69.61 -12.99 12.72
CA ALA A 569 70.45 -11.87 13.20
C ALA A 569 70.86 -10.70 12.25
N THR A 570 70.59 -9.52 12.82
CA THR A 570 71.41 -8.29 12.87
C THR A 570 71.39 -7.23 11.76
N ALA A 571 71.17 -6.00 12.26
CA ALA A 571 71.77 -4.71 11.88
C ALA A 571 71.18 -3.99 10.65
N ALA A 572 70.45 -2.88 10.86
CA ALA A 572 70.97 -1.48 10.97
C ALA A 572 71.21 -0.88 9.57
N ALA A 573 70.94 0.38 9.23
CA ALA A 573 70.37 1.55 9.90
C ALA A 573 70.01 2.59 8.81
N ASP A 574 69.42 3.69 9.28
CA ASP A 574 69.51 5.06 8.79
C ASP A 574 68.57 5.59 7.70
N GLY A 575 67.83 6.65 8.09
CA GLY A 575 67.72 7.85 7.27
C GLY A 575 66.34 8.47 7.06
N ALA A 576 65.70 8.98 8.12
CA ALA A 576 64.83 10.17 8.03
C ALA A 576 65.72 11.44 8.15
N PRO A 577 65.26 12.72 8.01
CA PRO A 577 63.87 13.23 7.98
C PRO A 577 63.61 14.49 7.07
N ALA A 578 62.43 15.11 7.25
CA ALA A 578 62.13 16.57 7.28
C ALA A 578 61.20 17.20 6.20
N ASP A 579 59.90 17.27 6.53
CA ASP A 579 59.06 18.47 6.79
C ASP A 579 59.23 19.85 6.06
N VAL A 580 58.15 20.22 5.32
CA VAL A 580 57.40 21.53 5.13
C VAL A 580 58.11 22.88 4.81
N PRO A 581 57.45 24.04 4.49
CA PRO A 581 56.16 24.39 3.84
C PRO A 581 56.20 25.63 2.84
N ASN A 582 55.05 25.93 2.20
CA ASN A 582 54.42 27.23 1.83
C ASN A 582 54.92 28.22 0.73
N GLN A 583 53.91 28.89 0.13
CA GLN A 583 53.71 29.95 -0.92
C GLN A 583 54.60 31.25 -0.84
N PRO A 584 54.51 32.36 -1.69
CA PRO A 584 53.39 32.88 -2.56
C PRO A 584 53.68 33.76 -3.84
N ALA A 585 52.57 34.25 -4.47
CA ALA A 585 52.27 35.55 -5.16
C ALA A 585 52.72 35.92 -6.61
N GLU A 586 51.80 36.42 -7.47
CA GLU A 586 51.66 37.85 -7.92
C GLU A 586 50.67 38.14 -9.11
N VAL A 587 49.75 39.09 -8.84
CA VAL A 587 49.16 40.27 -9.57
C VAL A 587 49.25 40.49 -11.11
N ALA A 588 48.12 40.85 -11.74
CA ALA A 588 47.99 41.94 -12.75
C ALA A 588 46.54 42.46 -12.94
N ALA A 589 46.38 43.76 -13.19
CA ALA A 589 45.15 44.55 -13.15
C ALA A 589 44.63 45.05 -14.52
N ARG A 590 43.32 45.40 -14.62
CA ARG A 590 42.83 46.51 -15.50
C ARG A 590 41.37 46.99 -15.23
N VAL A 591 41.31 48.28 -14.86
CA VAL A 591 40.29 49.36 -14.87
C VAL A 591 39.00 49.24 -15.71
N GLY A 592 37.85 49.76 -15.19
CA GLY A 592 36.73 50.22 -16.04
C GLY A 592 35.38 50.67 -15.41
N CYS A 593 35.34 51.83 -14.72
CA CYS A 593 34.24 52.83 -14.59
C CYS A 593 32.77 52.53 -14.18
N ARG A 594 32.43 53.06 -12.97
CA ARG A 594 31.38 54.07 -12.60
C ARG A 594 29.89 53.91 -13.00
N GLY A 595 29.01 54.03 -11.98
CA GLY A 595 27.73 54.76 -12.09
C GLY A 595 26.65 54.35 -11.08
N SER A 596 26.40 55.19 -10.06
CA SER A 596 25.56 54.90 -8.89
C SER A 596 24.22 55.67 -8.89
N ARG A 597 23.22 55.09 -8.20
CA ARG A 597 22.16 55.71 -7.34
C ARG A 597 20.80 56.15 -7.93
N HIS A 598 19.77 55.44 -7.41
CA HIS A 598 18.56 55.89 -6.69
C HIS A 598 17.30 56.40 -7.42
N ALA A 599 16.24 55.59 -7.24
CA ALA A 599 14.97 55.91 -6.56
C ALA A 599 13.70 56.27 -7.36
N LEU A 600 12.70 55.40 -7.14
CA LEU A 600 11.25 55.61 -6.97
C LEU A 600 10.38 55.94 -8.20
N ASP A 601 9.55 54.98 -8.62
CA ASP A 601 8.09 55.17 -8.54
C ASP A 601 7.25 53.87 -8.68
N PHE A 602 6.31 53.72 -7.73
CA PHE A 602 4.99 53.08 -7.78
C PHE A 602 4.76 51.63 -8.27
N ALA A 603 4.79 50.73 -7.27
CA ALA A 603 3.78 49.73 -6.90
C ALA A 603 2.75 49.25 -7.95
N ARG A 604 2.91 47.96 -8.34
CA ARG A 604 1.90 47.12 -8.99
C ARG A 604 0.85 46.63 -7.98
N ARG A 605 -0.40 46.61 -8.45
CA ARG A 605 -1.59 45.99 -7.85
C ARG A 605 -1.44 44.48 -7.58
N ASP A 606 -1.99 44.10 -6.43
CA ASP A 606 -2.75 42.90 -6.08
C ASP A 606 -2.18 41.48 -6.29
N ARG A 607 -1.83 40.87 -5.14
CA ARG A 607 -1.98 39.45 -4.84
C ARG A 607 -3.31 39.20 -4.12
N ARG A 608 -4.05 38.20 -4.64
CA ARG A 608 -4.83 37.10 -4.04
C ARG A 608 -4.85 36.95 -2.49
N SER A 609 -5.95 36.38 -1.94
CA SER A 609 -5.98 35.18 -1.05
C SER A 609 -6.98 35.24 0.13
N CYS A 610 -7.68 34.12 0.40
CA CYS A 610 -7.98 33.55 1.75
C CYS A 610 -8.16 32.01 1.58
N ASP A 611 -7.64 31.04 2.36
CA ASP A 611 -6.76 31.00 3.55
C ASP A 611 -6.01 29.63 3.62
N MET A 612 -4.71 29.63 3.96
CA MET A 612 -3.83 28.47 4.23
C MET A 612 -3.05 28.75 5.53
N ALA A 613 -2.67 27.72 6.30
CA ALA A 613 -1.88 27.87 7.53
C ALA A 613 -0.54 28.59 7.28
N SER A 614 -0.02 29.28 8.30
CA SER A 614 1.28 29.96 8.23
C SER A 614 2.39 28.94 7.86
N PRO A 615 3.15 29.16 6.78
CA PRO A 615 4.28 28.30 6.43
C PRO A 615 5.30 28.18 7.58
N ILE A 616 5.44 29.23 8.39
CA ILE A 616 6.33 29.27 9.57
C ILE A 616 5.80 28.36 10.69
N ALA A 617 4.49 28.35 10.92
CA ALA A 617 3.84 27.47 11.91
C ALA A 617 4.00 25.98 11.58
N GLU A 618 3.80 25.62 10.30
CA GLU A 618 3.98 24.24 9.82
C GLU A 618 5.45 23.80 9.91
N HIS A 619 6.40 24.67 9.55
CA HIS A 619 7.84 24.41 9.65
C HIS A 619 8.31 24.18 11.08
N LEU A 620 7.94 25.05 12.02
CA LEU A 620 8.31 24.93 13.43
C LEU A 620 7.71 23.67 14.08
N ALA A 621 6.44 23.35 13.80
CA ALA A 621 5.81 22.13 14.32
C ALA A 621 6.48 20.86 13.76
N GLY A 622 6.88 20.88 12.49
CA GLY A 622 7.66 19.82 11.87
C GLY A 622 9.01 19.59 12.57
N ARG A 623 9.79 20.66 12.82
CA ARG A 623 11.14 20.58 13.41
C ARG A 623 11.12 20.09 14.86
N PHE A 624 10.17 20.55 15.67
CA PHE A 624 10.02 20.05 17.05
C PHE A 624 9.49 18.61 17.13
N ALA A 625 8.74 18.13 16.12
CA ALA A 625 8.42 16.70 16.00
C ALA A 625 9.67 15.85 15.68
N ALA A 626 10.55 16.36 14.80
CA ALA A 626 11.80 15.70 14.45
C ALA A 626 12.75 15.62 15.64
N ASP A 627 12.96 16.73 16.37
CA ASP A 627 13.76 16.77 17.60
C ASP A 627 13.21 15.82 18.68
N ALA A 628 11.87 15.76 18.87
CA ALA A 628 11.24 14.85 19.83
C ALA A 628 11.50 13.37 19.52
N ASN A 629 11.48 13.01 18.23
CA ASN A 629 11.78 11.65 17.79
C ASN A 629 13.29 11.35 17.87
N ALA A 630 14.16 12.28 17.50
CA ALA A 630 15.61 12.11 17.59
C ALA A 630 16.09 11.94 19.05
N LEU A 631 15.50 12.70 19.98
CA LEU A 631 15.77 12.57 21.41
C LEU A 631 15.26 11.23 21.99
N ARG A 632 14.09 10.74 21.53
CA ARG A 632 13.58 9.39 21.90
C ARG A 632 14.45 8.27 21.35
N ALA A 633 14.89 8.38 20.09
CA ALA A 633 15.82 7.42 19.50
C ALA A 633 17.16 7.40 20.26
N ARG A 634 17.70 8.56 20.65
CA ARG A 634 18.93 8.68 21.46
C ARG A 634 18.74 8.18 22.89
N ALA A 635 17.54 8.32 23.46
CA ALA A 635 17.18 7.74 24.76
C ALA A 635 17.17 6.21 24.71
N ASP A 636 16.54 5.63 23.69
CA ASP A 636 16.46 4.18 23.52
C ASP A 636 17.83 3.59 23.15
N ALA A 637 18.67 4.29 22.37
CA ALA A 637 20.07 3.87 22.16
C ALA A 637 20.90 3.90 23.46
N THR A 638 20.68 4.90 24.33
CA THR A 638 21.34 5.02 25.64
C THR A 638 20.87 3.95 26.64
N ARG A 639 19.67 3.37 26.45
CA ARG A 639 19.17 2.22 27.22
C ARG A 639 19.79 0.89 26.80
N VAL A 640 20.05 0.73 25.51
CA VAL A 640 20.56 -0.53 24.94
C VAL A 640 22.08 -0.68 25.13
N ALA A 641 22.85 0.41 25.14
CA ALA A 641 24.28 0.40 25.47
C ALA A 641 24.66 1.63 26.31
N PRO A 642 24.56 1.57 27.65
CA PRO A 642 24.85 2.72 28.49
C PRO A 642 26.34 3.09 28.41
N LYS A 643 26.67 4.19 27.71
CA LYS A 643 28.02 4.75 27.75
C LYS A 643 28.34 5.17 29.19
N ARG A 644 29.45 4.67 29.75
CA ARG A 644 29.98 5.16 31.04
C ARG A 644 30.57 6.56 30.82
N GLY A 645 29.75 7.60 30.92
CA GLY A 645 30.15 9.01 30.79
C GLY A 645 29.00 10.00 31.09
N ALA A 646 29.34 11.27 31.35
CA ALA A 646 28.46 12.34 31.85
C ALA A 646 27.52 12.96 30.78
N GLY A 647 26.80 12.13 30.02
CA GLY A 647 25.73 12.57 29.11
C GLY A 647 24.33 12.46 29.75
N PRO A 648 23.28 13.09 29.17
CA PRO A 648 21.91 12.97 29.67
C PRO A 648 21.45 11.51 29.62
N ASN A 649 20.89 11.03 30.73
CA ASN A 649 20.38 9.67 30.81
C ASN A 649 19.07 9.53 30.02
N ALA A 650 18.63 8.29 29.78
CA ALA A 650 17.44 8.03 28.96
C ALA A 650 16.15 8.70 29.48
N GLN A 651 16.07 9.00 30.78
CA GLN A 651 14.93 9.69 31.38
C GLN A 651 14.96 11.19 31.13
N SER A 652 16.13 11.84 31.21
CA SER A 652 16.30 13.25 30.82
C SER A 652 16.03 13.46 29.33
N LEU A 653 16.50 12.55 28.48
CA LEU A 653 16.21 12.59 27.02
C LEU A 653 14.72 12.43 26.71
N LEU A 654 14.00 11.58 27.46
CA LEU A 654 12.53 11.48 27.34
C LEU A 654 11.80 12.72 27.85
N THR A 655 12.33 13.36 28.89
CA THR A 655 11.77 14.58 29.45
C THR A 655 11.89 15.74 28.46
N MET A 656 13.04 15.89 27.81
CA MET A 656 13.24 16.86 26.72
C MET A 656 12.34 16.54 25.51
N ALA A 657 12.19 15.27 25.13
CA ALA A 657 11.32 14.88 24.02
C ALA A 657 9.83 15.19 24.26
N ASN A 658 9.37 15.04 25.51
CA ASN A 658 8.00 15.39 25.90
C ASN A 658 7.78 16.91 25.88
N ALA A 659 8.78 17.70 26.28
CA ALA A 659 8.71 19.15 26.16
C ALA A 659 8.70 19.60 24.69
N CYS A 660 9.40 18.90 23.78
CA CYS A 660 9.38 19.21 22.34
C CYS A 660 7.98 18.96 21.75
N ASP A 661 7.28 17.91 22.20
CA ASP A 661 5.90 17.66 21.77
C ASP A 661 4.92 18.73 22.27
N GLN A 662 5.14 19.24 23.48
CA GLN A 662 4.29 20.29 24.04
C GLN A 662 4.48 21.62 23.29
N VAL A 663 5.71 21.96 22.91
CA VAL A 663 6.03 23.12 22.04
C VAL A 663 5.45 22.97 20.64
N ARG A 664 5.61 21.78 20.04
CA ARG A 664 5.02 21.45 18.73
C ARG A 664 3.52 21.66 18.72
N ALA A 665 2.84 21.20 19.76
CA ALA A 665 1.39 21.31 19.88
C ALA A 665 0.92 22.77 19.88
N LEU A 666 1.73 23.72 20.37
CA LEU A 666 1.37 25.14 20.35
C LEU A 666 1.48 25.74 18.94
N PHE A 667 2.53 25.42 18.18
CA PHE A 667 2.71 25.96 16.83
C PHE A 667 1.79 25.33 15.78
N ALA A 668 1.33 24.09 15.99
CA ALA A 668 0.48 23.38 15.03
C ALA A 668 -0.86 24.07 14.72
N ASP A 669 -1.34 24.93 15.63
CA ASP A 669 -2.64 25.60 15.54
C ASP A 669 -2.58 27.07 15.06
N ALA A 670 -1.40 27.60 14.73
CA ALA A 670 -1.26 28.97 14.28
C ALA A 670 -1.52 29.13 12.77
N GLN A 671 -2.65 29.75 12.42
CA GLN A 671 -3.11 29.83 11.03
C GLN A 671 -2.60 31.07 10.27
N SER A 672 -1.90 31.98 10.93
CA SER A 672 -1.20 33.13 10.34
C SER A 672 0.06 33.45 11.13
N ASP A 673 1.00 34.18 10.55
CA ASP A 673 2.24 34.58 11.24
C ASP A 673 1.93 35.43 12.48
N ASP A 674 0.85 36.21 12.46
CA ASP A 674 0.34 36.93 13.63
C ASP A 674 -0.20 35.98 14.73
N ALA A 675 -0.80 34.84 14.34
CA ALA A 675 -1.21 33.81 15.30
C ALA A 675 0.00 33.09 15.93
N VAL A 676 1.09 32.92 15.18
CA VAL A 676 2.37 32.42 15.75
C VAL A 676 2.95 33.45 16.72
N ARG A 677 2.92 34.74 16.36
CA ARG A 677 3.41 35.86 17.20
C ARG A 677 2.62 35.99 18.51
N ALA A 678 1.32 35.67 18.48
CA ALA A 678 0.44 35.65 19.64
C ALA A 678 0.71 34.51 20.65
N LEU A 679 1.48 33.48 20.26
CA LEU A 679 1.84 32.36 21.15
C LEU A 679 3.09 32.63 22.01
N LEU A 680 3.89 33.65 21.69
CA LEU A 680 5.14 33.94 22.41
C LEU A 680 4.95 34.18 23.92
N PRO A 681 3.90 34.89 24.40
CA PRO A 681 3.61 35.01 25.83
C PRO A 681 3.21 33.67 26.48
N THR A 682 2.45 32.81 25.79
CA THR A 682 2.06 31.47 26.29
C THR A 682 3.28 30.57 26.47
N LEU A 683 4.23 30.63 25.54
CA LEU A 683 5.51 29.92 25.66
C LEU A 683 6.36 30.47 26.82
N GLY A 684 6.39 31.78 27.04
CA GLY A 684 7.01 32.40 28.22
C GLY A 684 6.42 31.91 29.55
N GLY A 685 5.11 31.66 29.59
CA GLY A 685 4.42 31.05 30.74
C GLY A 685 4.84 29.60 31.02
N LEU A 686 5.10 28.80 29.98
CA LEU A 686 5.62 27.44 30.14
C LEU A 686 7.06 27.41 30.65
N VAL A 687 7.91 28.37 30.26
CA VAL A 687 9.29 28.49 30.76
C VAL A 687 9.31 28.77 32.27
N ALA A 688 8.44 29.66 32.75
CA ALA A 688 8.30 29.96 34.16
C ALA A 688 7.71 28.80 34.98
N GLY A 689 6.79 28.02 34.39
CA GLY A 689 6.10 26.88 35.02
C GLY A 689 6.74 25.50 34.83
N ALA A 690 7.92 25.41 34.21
CA ALA A 690 8.59 24.13 33.90
C ALA A 690 8.93 23.32 35.17
N ARG A 691 8.75 21.99 35.11
CA ARG A 691 8.89 21.10 36.28
C ARG A 691 10.33 20.67 36.56
N ASN A 692 11.24 20.82 35.61
CA ASN A 692 12.68 20.54 35.74
C ASN A 692 13.51 21.31 34.69
N GLU A 693 14.85 21.26 34.81
CA GLU A 693 15.78 21.97 33.91
C GLU A 693 15.73 21.47 32.45
N ASP A 694 15.39 20.20 32.23
CA ASP A 694 15.26 19.58 30.90
C ASP A 694 14.02 20.10 30.13
N GLU A 695 12.86 20.20 30.80
CA GLU A 695 11.65 20.83 30.25
C GLU A 695 11.88 22.33 30.01
N ARG A 696 12.51 23.02 30.97
CA ARG A 696 12.77 24.46 30.88
C ARG A 696 13.68 24.79 29.69
N TYR A 697 14.69 23.96 29.43
CA TYR A 697 15.61 24.11 28.29
C TYR A 697 14.88 24.03 26.94
N VAL A 698 13.98 23.06 26.78
CA VAL A 698 13.20 22.88 25.55
C VAL A 698 12.18 24.01 25.33
N PHE A 699 11.51 24.47 26.40
CA PHE A 699 10.58 25.59 26.32
C PHE A 699 11.28 26.93 26.04
N ALA A 700 12.48 27.17 26.59
CA ALA A 700 13.26 28.37 26.27
C ALA A 700 13.76 28.36 24.81
N GLY A 701 14.13 27.18 24.28
CA GLY A 701 14.49 27.01 22.87
C GLY A 701 13.32 27.21 21.90
N ALA A 702 12.10 26.85 22.31
CA ALA A 702 10.87 27.11 21.57
C ALA A 702 10.57 28.59 21.35
N VAL A 703 10.75 29.40 22.40
CA VAL A 703 10.59 30.87 22.32
C VAL A 703 11.60 31.46 21.32
N ALA A 704 12.86 31.02 21.38
CA ALA A 704 13.92 31.52 20.50
C ALA A 704 13.69 31.14 19.02
N ARG A 705 13.40 29.88 18.70
CA ARG A 705 13.18 29.40 17.32
C ARG A 705 11.94 30.00 16.67
N ALA A 706 10.88 30.24 17.43
CA ALA A 706 9.66 30.84 16.90
C ALA A 706 9.77 32.35 16.68
N THR A 707 10.51 33.04 17.54
CA THR A 707 10.88 34.44 17.30
C THR A 707 11.72 34.53 16.01
N GLN A 708 12.71 33.66 15.85
CA GLN A 708 13.57 33.63 14.66
C GLN A 708 12.84 33.26 13.36
N ALA A 709 12.00 32.23 13.35
CA ALA A 709 11.28 31.83 12.13
C ALA A 709 10.20 32.85 11.71
N LEU A 710 9.69 33.65 12.65
CA LEU A 710 8.85 34.81 12.35
C LEU A 710 9.63 36.01 11.80
N ASP A 711 10.93 36.04 12.03
CA ASP A 711 11.86 37.05 11.51
C ASP A 711 12.53 36.59 10.17
N GLY A 712 12.44 35.27 9.83
CA GLY A 712 12.52 34.66 8.48
C GLY A 712 13.90 34.26 7.92
N ASP A 713 14.39 33.03 8.18
CA ASP A 713 15.59 32.43 7.52
C ASP A 713 15.52 30.88 7.38
N ASP A 714 15.89 30.37 6.19
CA ASP A 714 16.06 28.97 5.74
C ASP A 714 17.33 28.27 6.30
N GLU A 715 17.42 26.92 6.19
CA GLU A 715 18.61 26.04 5.93
C GLU A 715 18.52 24.64 6.62
N ASP A 716 18.43 23.58 5.78
CA ASP A 716 19.24 22.31 5.68
C ASP A 716 19.57 21.48 6.96
N ASP A 717 19.84 20.16 7.02
CA ASP A 717 20.11 19.02 6.12
C ASP A 717 20.01 17.72 7.00
N ASP A 718 19.95 16.49 6.48
CA ASP A 718 21.16 15.68 6.22
C ASP A 718 21.01 14.78 4.97
N GLU A 719 21.92 15.04 4.03
CA GLU A 719 22.61 14.15 3.09
C GLU A 719 22.58 12.66 3.46
N SER A 720 22.32 11.76 2.51
CA SER A 720 23.43 11.19 1.73
C SER A 720 22.98 10.63 0.37
N ASP A 721 23.63 11.18 -0.65
CA ASP A 721 23.92 10.65 -1.99
C ASP A 721 22.76 10.17 -2.88
N ASP A 722 22.24 11.10 -3.68
CA ASP A 722 22.01 10.79 -5.11
C ASP A 722 22.69 11.86 -5.96
N ALA A 723 23.76 11.46 -6.67
CA ALA A 723 24.44 12.29 -7.64
C ALA A 723 23.55 12.42 -8.89
N GLY A 724 22.73 13.47 -8.93
CA GLY A 724 22.04 13.91 -10.13
C GLY A 724 22.98 14.63 -11.09
N GLY A 725 23.00 14.19 -12.35
CA GLY A 725 23.31 15.06 -13.50
C GLY A 725 21.98 15.54 -14.11
N PRO A 726 21.90 16.81 -14.57
CA PRO A 726 20.62 17.50 -14.78
C PRO A 726 19.97 17.13 -16.12
N ASP A 727 18.64 16.98 -16.08
CA ASP A 727 17.75 17.09 -17.23
C ASP A 727 17.59 18.59 -17.55
N ASP A 728 17.93 18.96 -18.79
CA ASP A 728 17.48 20.20 -19.41
C ASP A 728 15.99 20.07 -19.81
N GLU A 729 15.25 21.13 -19.53
CA GLU A 729 13.85 21.35 -19.90
C GLU A 729 13.67 21.58 -21.41
N ASP A 730 12.39 21.56 -21.81
CA ASP A 730 11.78 22.04 -23.07
C ASP A 730 11.84 21.08 -24.29
N ASP A 731 10.78 20.89 -25.08
CA ASP A 731 9.77 21.86 -25.51
C ASP A 731 8.47 21.16 -25.97
N ASP A 732 7.35 21.88 -25.91
CA ASP A 732 6.04 21.49 -26.48
C ASP A 732 6.08 21.28 -28.01
N ALA A 733 5.59 20.11 -28.47
CA ALA A 733 5.00 19.88 -29.81
C ALA A 733 4.11 18.62 -29.83
#